data_AF-A0A6G0UX44-F1
#
_entry.id   AF-A0A6G0UX44-F1
#
_cell.length_a   1.000
_cell.length_b   1.000
_cell.length_c   1.000
_cell.angle_alpha   90.00
_cell.angle_beta   90.00
_cell.angle_gamma   90.00
#
_symmetry.space_group_name_H-M   'P 1'
#
loop_
_entity.id
_entity.type
_entity.pdbx_description
1 polymer ?
#
loop_
_entity_poly.entity_id
_entity_poly.type
_entity_poly.pdbx_seq_one_letter_code
_entity_poly.pdbx_strand_id
1 'polypeptide(L)'
;MEQLVSRIRRSGQMRSLTDTLLLTLLSGSEPRPDRVSPGVILFQQDEVLAYWYLLLTGEVELYIPARHADHLQPYIRVMEDLVAERNTPMMGNTLIRPQPSTSKVNYDPFEFSVMQKELEQSNMEESSQENGYSWNEDILLMELNPINFQTLESRIHEAGLVIKRTMQMRNPQLICDRQAQRVVYSQCMVGSEMTKWLGQLSSEVLMQPMQTFTNLQVIGMWQALLEYHIISHITNEEQFKDKYVFYRWTIKDPFEQYYRLRAEHPNMQMIQGVGGGLVMPMSSTDLPPRGAELPTFTDLQNAMFFLSTIGPDSLFRMILMKPPFERSPEELELVYEELLHVKALSHLSTMVKRELAGVIRFEQHQYAGRVLFHQGEEGKSWYIILKGSVDVNIIGKGVVCTLHEGDDFGKLALVNDAPRAATIALREDNCQFLRVDKHDFNRILRDVEANTVRLKEHDQDVLVLEKINLNTTGLTSSASLKNQCCYSVMAGLPEKMMEYVLETRIDAQSDELALDLFLEDFILTHIIYMPSNVLCNYLKNYYTRRGTIPFTSSTSFGQTVEVDFDVEQQCMAKRRVIAFLAVWESVLGLHFFLDTVVNSFVEEMYCCVLEDSKTFPNMLPVLDQITGLRQLRENAMRVLSRSPTTILDCGVYSAHAPAPNPILPIDTCNQCIYLSDTTYITMSVRLDKNASEIADLARCKLKCASTQEECFLIEVKSSGERVVFAPTEVSVPTMLSINGRLYVVFKDEIDSLTPLSEQNGPLELVYHSVLELMSSSDIANQMHAFHTHLFEATDEIELIFQVIGRDQFPGKMPSNLDVLLRRFNEVQYWTTTEILLANPTKRLVFLKKLIKIAALAKENKDLMAFFAITLGLSNIAVSRLSSIWDKLSAKLRRQYGEFEALLDPSRNHRAYRMLIAKITPPVIPFVPLLLKDLTFMHEGNKTYFAGLVNFEKMHMIANVLRSFRNCKAKFSPNSSHYKKVWEVQNLIRWKPWEVILCIGY
;
A
#
# COMPACT_ATOMS: atom_id res chain seq x y z
N MET A 1 22.32 5.93 -19.15
CA MET A 1 22.79 7.23 -18.62
C MET A 1 21.64 8.09 -18.09
N GLU A 2 20.94 8.90 -18.88
CA GLU A 2 19.95 9.88 -18.38
C GLU A 2 18.85 9.29 -17.46
N GLN A 3 18.29 8.13 -17.82
CA GLN A 3 17.31 7.43 -16.96
C GLN A 3 17.90 6.97 -15.62
N LEU A 4 19.19 6.63 -15.59
CA LEU A 4 19.92 6.24 -14.38
C LEU A 4 20.23 7.46 -13.51
N VAL A 5 20.65 8.58 -14.10
CA VAL A 5 20.76 9.90 -13.42
C VAL A 5 19.42 10.29 -12.80
N SER A 6 18.32 10.21 -13.56
CA SER A 6 16.94 10.51 -13.11
C SER A 6 16.44 9.58 -11.99
N ARG A 7 17.02 8.38 -11.84
CA ARG A 7 16.74 7.45 -10.73
C ARG A 7 17.64 7.75 -9.52
N ILE A 8 18.95 7.93 -9.72
CA ILE A 8 19.92 8.24 -8.66
C ILE A 8 19.59 9.57 -7.97
N ARG A 9 19.19 10.61 -8.71
CA ARG A 9 18.80 11.93 -8.18
C ARG A 9 17.60 11.91 -7.22
N ARG A 10 16.91 10.77 -7.08
CA ARG A 10 15.81 10.57 -6.11
C ARG A 10 16.32 10.17 -4.73
N SER A 11 17.46 9.48 -4.64
CA SER A 11 18.17 9.25 -3.36
C SER A 11 18.48 10.59 -2.68
N GLY A 12 18.65 10.62 -1.35
CA GLY A 12 18.95 11.85 -0.62
C GLY A 12 20.35 12.37 -0.94
N GLN A 13 21.35 11.49 -0.77
CA GLN A 13 22.78 11.77 -0.84
C GLN A 13 23.22 12.49 -2.13
N MET A 14 22.69 12.07 -3.29
CA MET A 14 23.18 12.52 -4.60
C MET A 14 22.50 13.79 -5.13
N ARG A 15 21.66 14.47 -4.32
CA ARG A 15 20.91 15.68 -4.75
C ARG A 15 21.76 16.95 -4.85
N SER A 16 22.86 17.01 -4.10
CA SER A 16 23.77 18.17 -4.05
C SER A 16 24.75 18.22 -5.22
N LEU A 17 24.92 17.12 -5.95
CA LEU A 17 25.87 17.00 -7.06
C LEU A 17 25.28 17.59 -8.35
N THR A 18 26.11 18.26 -9.15
CA THR A 18 25.71 18.77 -10.46
C THR A 18 25.52 17.62 -11.46
N ASP A 19 24.65 17.80 -12.45
CA ASP A 19 24.47 16.81 -13.53
C ASP A 19 25.79 16.53 -14.27
N THR A 20 26.66 17.53 -14.40
CA THR A 20 28.02 17.35 -14.95
C THR A 20 28.86 16.37 -14.13
N LEU A 21 28.97 16.57 -12.80
CA LEU A 21 29.76 15.70 -11.95
C LEU A 21 29.17 14.28 -11.88
N LEU A 22 27.84 14.18 -11.81
CA LEU A 22 27.12 12.91 -11.73
C LEU A 22 27.21 12.11 -13.04
N LEU A 23 27.17 12.80 -14.20
CA LEU A 23 27.48 12.19 -15.50
C LEU A 23 28.93 11.74 -15.59
N THR A 24 29.91 12.57 -15.17
CA THR A 24 31.34 12.20 -15.18
C THR A 24 31.62 10.97 -14.31
N LEU A 25 31.06 10.91 -13.10
CA LEU A 25 31.16 9.73 -12.22
C LEU A 25 30.58 8.47 -12.88
N LEU A 26 29.43 8.57 -13.54
CA LEU A 26 28.79 7.45 -14.24
C LEU A 26 29.46 7.08 -15.57
N SER A 27 30.25 7.98 -16.19
CA SER A 27 30.96 7.71 -17.45
C SER A 27 32.39 7.21 -17.24
N GLY A 28 33.02 7.57 -16.12
CA GLY A 28 34.35 7.12 -15.71
C GLY A 28 34.37 5.83 -14.88
N SER A 29 33.27 5.09 -14.85
CA SER A 29 33.13 3.85 -14.07
C SER A 29 32.23 2.84 -14.78
N GLU A 30 32.33 1.56 -14.41
CA GLU A 30 31.31 0.55 -14.74
C GLU A 30 30.31 0.42 -13.58
N PRO A 31 29.16 1.14 -13.57
CA PRO A 31 28.12 0.97 -12.55
C PRO A 31 27.46 -0.40 -12.69
N ARG A 32 27.90 -1.38 -11.90
CA ARG A 32 27.33 -2.74 -11.89
C ARG A 32 26.19 -2.82 -10.86
N PRO A 33 24.93 -3.05 -11.27
CA PRO A 33 23.83 -3.29 -10.35
C PRO A 33 23.92 -4.72 -9.81
N ASP A 34 24.09 -4.88 -8.51
CA ASP A 34 24.37 -6.16 -7.86
C ASP A 34 23.23 -6.54 -6.89
N ARG A 35 22.59 -7.69 -7.12
CA ARG A 35 21.45 -8.19 -6.32
C ARG A 35 21.97 -9.11 -5.22
N VAL A 36 22.30 -8.51 -4.08
CA VAL A 36 22.94 -9.22 -2.97
C VAL A 36 21.95 -10.13 -2.22
N SER A 37 22.35 -11.40 -2.03
CA SER A 37 21.59 -12.49 -1.37
C SER A 37 21.31 -12.23 0.14
N PRO A 38 20.45 -12.95 0.91
CA PRO A 38 20.30 -12.70 2.36
C PRO A 38 21.54 -13.11 3.13
N GLY A 39 22.49 -12.18 3.22
CA GLY A 39 23.72 -12.35 3.93
C GLY A 39 24.88 -11.47 3.48
N VAL A 40 25.01 -11.13 2.20
CA VAL A 40 26.38 -11.03 1.66
C VAL A 40 27.15 -9.85 2.23
N ILE A 41 28.25 -10.19 2.92
CA ILE A 41 29.23 -9.26 3.43
C ILE A 41 29.90 -8.58 2.22
N LEU A 42 29.63 -7.28 2.05
CA LEU A 42 30.18 -6.47 0.95
C LEU A 42 31.71 -6.42 0.99
N PHE A 43 32.26 -6.28 2.19
CA PHE A 43 33.68 -6.28 2.52
C PHE A 43 33.88 -6.51 4.02
N GLN A 44 35.07 -6.96 4.43
CA GLN A 44 35.45 -7.17 5.83
C GLN A 44 36.34 -6.02 6.34
N GLN A 45 36.35 -5.76 7.66
CA GLN A 45 37.24 -4.76 8.24
C GLN A 45 38.70 -5.24 8.07
N ASP A 46 39.57 -4.37 7.52
CA ASP A 46 40.90 -4.61 6.92
C ASP A 46 40.95 -5.10 5.46
N GLU A 47 39.82 -5.26 4.77
CA GLU A 47 39.82 -5.57 3.34
C GLU A 47 40.17 -4.35 2.47
N VAL A 48 40.99 -4.55 1.43
CA VAL A 48 41.41 -3.47 0.53
C VAL A 48 40.31 -3.21 -0.51
N LEU A 49 39.41 -2.29 -0.18
CA LEU A 49 38.32 -1.88 -1.06
C LEU A 49 38.82 -1.33 -2.41
N ALA A 50 38.46 -2.04 -3.49
CA ALA A 50 38.61 -1.57 -4.86
C ALA A 50 37.42 -0.70 -5.34
N TYR A 51 36.34 -0.66 -4.56
CA TYR A 51 35.04 -0.14 -4.96
C TYR A 51 34.42 0.79 -3.93
N TRP A 52 33.52 1.66 -4.39
CA TRP A 52 32.60 2.44 -3.56
C TRP A 52 31.18 1.90 -3.78
N TYR A 53 30.32 1.98 -2.77
CA TYR A 53 28.96 1.43 -2.79
C TYR A 53 27.93 2.55 -2.61
N LEU A 54 26.95 2.61 -3.51
CA LEU A 54 25.74 3.41 -3.32
C LEU A 54 24.55 2.47 -3.09
N LEU A 55 23.89 2.57 -1.93
CA LEU A 55 22.68 1.80 -1.64
C LEU A 55 21.47 2.49 -2.28
N LEU A 56 20.83 1.83 -3.23
CA LEU A 56 19.68 2.39 -3.95
C LEU A 56 18.34 2.10 -3.26
N THR A 57 18.28 0.97 -2.54
CA THR A 57 17.15 0.48 -1.74
C THR A 57 17.67 -0.54 -0.73
N GLY A 58 17.24 -0.50 0.52
CA GLY A 58 17.61 -1.48 1.54
C GLY A 58 18.07 -0.86 2.84
N GLU A 59 18.84 -1.62 3.61
CA GLU A 59 19.55 -1.19 4.82
C GLU A 59 20.92 -1.89 4.88
N VAL A 60 21.89 -1.34 5.60
CA VAL A 60 23.18 -2.00 5.91
C VAL A 60 23.44 -1.94 7.42
N GLU A 61 24.08 -2.97 7.98
CA GLU A 61 24.53 -2.96 9.37
C GLU A 61 26.05 -2.92 9.44
N LEU A 62 26.57 -1.98 10.25
CA LEU A 62 27.99 -1.74 10.44
C LEU A 62 28.42 -2.24 11.82
N TYR A 63 29.32 -3.22 11.83
CA TYR A 63 29.72 -3.97 13.01
C TYR A 63 31.14 -3.56 13.47
N ILE A 64 31.31 -3.32 14.77
CA ILE A 64 32.58 -2.79 15.32
C ILE A 64 32.95 -3.50 16.65
N PRO A 65 33.72 -4.59 16.63
CA PRO A 65 33.97 -5.36 17.85
C PRO A 65 34.75 -4.58 18.92
N ALA A 66 34.25 -4.62 20.16
CA ALA A 66 34.87 -4.04 21.33
C ALA A 66 35.76 -5.08 22.04
N ARG A 67 37.00 -4.69 22.41
CA ARG A 67 38.07 -5.59 22.92
C ARG A 67 37.82 -6.28 24.28
N HIS A 68 36.63 -6.15 24.88
CA HIS A 68 36.36 -6.56 26.28
C HIS A 68 35.05 -7.37 26.45
N ALA A 69 34.46 -7.90 25.38
CA ALA A 69 33.21 -8.67 25.43
C ALA A 69 33.16 -9.76 24.35
N ASP A 70 33.97 -10.81 24.48
CA ASP A 70 34.15 -11.88 23.46
C ASP A 70 32.91 -12.78 23.22
N HIS A 71 31.75 -12.44 23.80
CA HIS A 71 30.53 -13.25 23.75
C HIS A 71 29.26 -12.48 23.32
N LEU A 72 29.31 -11.14 23.21
CA LEU A 72 28.18 -10.30 22.78
C LEU A 72 28.68 -9.16 21.90
N GLN A 73 28.38 -9.21 20.60
CA GLN A 73 28.93 -8.27 19.62
C GLN A 73 28.03 -7.02 19.43
N PRO A 74 28.60 -5.82 19.40
CA PRO A 74 27.86 -4.59 19.12
C PRO A 74 27.65 -4.36 17.61
N TYR A 75 26.44 -3.92 17.24
CA TYR A 75 26.08 -3.50 15.88
C TYR A 75 25.54 -2.06 15.86
N ILE A 76 25.68 -1.39 14.71
CA ILE A 76 25.14 -0.07 14.41
C ILE A 76 24.41 -0.17 13.07
N ARG A 77 23.14 0.25 13.01
CA ARG A 77 22.33 0.24 11.80
C ARG A 77 22.61 1.50 10.98
N VAL A 78 22.83 1.36 9.67
CA VAL A 78 23.20 2.45 8.75
C VAL A 78 22.42 2.25 7.45
N MET A 79 21.26 2.87 7.30
CA MET A 79 20.43 2.65 6.11
C MET A 79 20.86 3.52 4.93
N GLU A 80 21.51 4.67 5.15
CA GLU A 80 22.02 5.54 4.07
C GLU A 80 23.40 6.20 4.36
N ASP A 81 24.50 5.44 4.62
CA ASP A 81 25.85 5.85 4.18
C ASP A 81 26.99 4.81 4.26
N LEU A 82 28.05 5.00 3.45
CA LEU A 82 29.37 4.38 3.63
C LEU A 82 30.52 5.14 2.88
N VAL A 83 30.81 6.38 3.29
CA VAL A 83 31.91 7.20 2.74
C VAL A 83 33.02 7.44 3.77
N ALA A 84 34.27 7.30 3.36
CA ALA A 84 35.46 7.55 4.20
C ALA A 84 36.48 8.45 3.49
N GLU A 85 36.49 9.75 3.81
CA GLU A 85 37.55 10.67 3.36
C GLU A 85 38.78 10.65 4.29
N ARG A 86 39.98 10.73 3.68
CA ARG A 86 41.22 11.08 4.38
C ARG A 86 41.56 12.54 4.15
N ASN A 87 41.23 13.41 5.10
CA ASN A 87 41.73 14.78 5.13
C ASN A 87 42.83 14.96 6.19
N THR A 88 44.08 15.12 5.74
CA THR A 88 45.22 15.53 6.59
C THR A 88 46.16 16.45 5.81
N PRO A 89 46.22 17.76 6.10
CA PRO A 89 47.38 18.58 5.75
C PRO A 89 48.57 18.19 6.65
N MET A 90 49.76 18.07 6.07
CA MET A 90 50.99 17.65 6.77
C MET A 90 51.69 18.80 7.49
N MET A 91 52.08 18.59 8.75
CA MET A 91 53.10 19.35 9.48
C MET A 91 53.74 18.43 10.55
N GLY A 92 55.02 18.07 10.39
CA GLY A 92 55.80 17.34 11.41
C GLY A 92 56.33 15.97 10.97
N ASN A 93 57.67 15.82 10.94
CA ASN A 93 58.35 14.57 10.60
C ASN A 93 58.43 13.59 11.78
N THR A 94 57.77 12.43 11.71
CA THR A 94 58.32 11.16 12.26
C THR A 94 57.69 9.91 11.66
N LEU A 95 58.46 8.82 11.58
CA LEU A 95 58.07 7.52 11.04
C LEU A 95 57.40 6.61 12.08
N ILE A 96 56.11 6.33 11.94
CA ILE A 96 55.45 5.13 12.52
C ILE A 96 54.49 4.51 11.49
N ARG A 97 54.54 3.19 11.31
CA ARG A 97 53.58 2.43 10.48
C ARG A 97 52.20 2.33 11.15
N PRO A 98 51.09 2.53 10.42
CA PRO A 98 49.79 2.01 10.85
C PRO A 98 49.80 0.47 10.82
N GLN A 99 49.19 -0.17 11.80
CA GLN A 99 48.78 -1.58 11.72
C GLN A 99 47.34 -1.68 11.19
N PRO A 100 46.95 -2.83 10.59
CA PRO A 100 45.54 -3.12 10.30
C PRO A 100 44.69 -3.16 11.59
N SER A 101 43.40 -2.84 11.48
CA SER A 101 42.43 -2.92 12.58
C SER A 101 41.25 -3.81 12.18
N THR A 102 41.12 -4.95 12.87
CA THR A 102 40.45 -6.17 12.37
C THR A 102 38.94 -6.28 12.60
N SER A 103 38.28 -7.13 11.79
CA SER A 103 37.20 -8.11 12.12
C SER A 103 35.95 -8.12 11.20
N LYS A 104 35.15 -9.19 11.27
CA LYS A 104 34.03 -9.52 10.35
C LYS A 104 32.72 -9.74 11.11
N VAL A 105 31.55 -9.42 10.54
CA VAL A 105 30.20 -9.92 10.95
C VAL A 105 29.23 -9.96 9.74
N ASN A 106 27.94 -10.31 9.97
CA ASN A 106 26.91 -10.90 9.10
C ASN A 106 25.56 -10.12 9.22
N TYR A 107 24.44 -10.24 8.45
CA TYR A 107 24.03 -10.91 7.19
C TYR A 107 22.58 -10.47 6.77
N ASP A 108 22.29 -9.84 5.59
CA ASP A 108 20.94 -9.82 4.90
C ASP A 108 20.96 -9.23 3.41
N PRO A 109 19.85 -9.02 2.63
CA PRO A 109 19.83 -8.90 1.12
C PRO A 109 19.36 -7.59 0.41
N PHE A 110 20.18 -6.87 -0.39
CA PHE A 110 19.67 -5.69 -1.17
C PHE A 110 20.37 -5.37 -2.53
N GLU A 111 19.85 -4.40 -3.31
CA GLU A 111 20.44 -3.93 -4.59
C GLU A 111 21.53 -2.84 -4.37
N PHE A 112 22.77 -3.14 -4.79
CA PHE A 112 23.92 -2.24 -4.76
C PHE A 112 24.28 -1.71 -6.15
N SER A 113 25.02 -0.60 -6.21
CA SER A 113 25.74 -0.17 -7.41
C SER A 113 27.23 -0.02 -7.10
N VAL A 114 28.06 -0.74 -7.83
CA VAL A 114 29.53 -0.80 -7.67
C VAL A 114 30.20 0.13 -8.66
N MET A 115 31.20 0.92 -8.24
CA MET A 115 32.03 1.76 -9.13
C MET A 115 33.53 1.48 -8.95
N GLN A 116 34.26 1.42 -10.08
CA GLN A 116 35.70 1.19 -10.16
C GLN A 116 36.50 2.51 -10.13
N LYS A 117 37.76 2.43 -9.68
CA LYS A 117 38.69 3.57 -9.52
C LYS A 117 39.85 3.51 -10.51
N GLU A 118 40.01 4.55 -11.32
CA GLU A 118 41.26 4.83 -12.06
C GLU A 118 41.85 6.19 -11.64
N LEU A 119 43.11 6.44 -12.03
CA LEU A 119 43.82 7.69 -11.72
C LEU A 119 43.69 8.68 -12.87
N GLU A 120 43.36 9.94 -12.57
CA GLU A 120 43.86 11.06 -13.34
C GLU A 120 44.15 12.27 -12.43
N GLN A 121 45.37 12.81 -12.53
CA GLN A 121 45.83 13.98 -11.77
C GLN A 121 46.06 15.16 -12.71
N SER A 122 45.05 15.98 -12.97
CA SER A 122 45.24 17.35 -13.50
C SER A 122 43.98 18.21 -13.36
N ASN A 123 44.16 19.53 -13.44
CA ASN A 123 43.13 20.55 -13.66
C ASN A 123 42.16 20.89 -12.49
N MET A 124 42.72 21.37 -11.37
CA MET A 124 42.09 22.41 -10.54
C MET A 124 43.13 23.42 -10.02
N GLU A 125 43.73 24.16 -10.95
CA GLU A 125 44.28 25.50 -10.70
C GLU A 125 43.69 26.44 -11.77
N GLU A 126 43.57 27.73 -11.46
CA GLU A 126 42.62 28.68 -12.06
C GLU A 126 41.14 28.31 -11.76
N SER A 127 40.30 29.17 -11.16
CA SER A 127 40.41 30.61 -10.94
C SER A 127 39.94 31.04 -9.53
N SER A 128 40.82 31.73 -8.81
CA SER A 128 40.51 32.40 -7.54
C SER A 128 41.14 33.80 -7.52
N GLN A 129 40.41 34.79 -8.03
CA GLN A 129 40.70 36.21 -7.84
C GLN A 129 39.45 36.96 -7.37
N GLU A 130 39.69 37.99 -6.57
CA GLU A 130 38.69 38.64 -5.72
C GLU A 130 37.83 39.65 -6.48
N ASN A 131 36.56 39.77 -6.07
CA ASN A 131 35.85 41.05 -6.02
C ASN A 131 34.71 40.94 -5.01
N GLY A 132 34.84 41.60 -3.87
CA GLY A 132 33.84 41.56 -2.81
C GLY A 132 32.70 42.54 -3.06
N TYR A 133 31.46 42.05 -3.00
CA TYR A 133 30.26 42.89 -2.94
C TYR A 133 29.31 42.41 -1.82
N SER A 134 28.59 43.37 -1.24
CA SER A 134 27.69 43.13 -0.10
C SER A 134 26.44 42.37 -0.53
N TRP A 135 26.05 41.37 0.26
CA TRP A 135 24.74 40.72 0.15
C TRP A 135 23.65 41.64 0.72
N ASN A 136 23.12 42.53 -0.13
CA ASN A 136 21.83 43.16 0.08
C ASN A 136 20.81 42.48 -0.84
N GLU A 137 19.85 41.77 -0.26
CA GLU A 137 18.69 41.24 -0.99
C GLU A 137 17.66 42.36 -1.23
N ASP A 138 17.79 43.08 -2.35
CA ASP A 138 16.75 44.00 -2.81
C ASP A 138 15.88 43.36 -3.91
N ILE A 139 14.57 43.56 -3.78
CA ILE A 139 13.52 42.78 -4.46
C ILE A 139 13.37 43.18 -5.94
N LEU A 140 13.55 42.22 -6.84
CA LEU A 140 13.14 42.33 -8.26
C LEU A 140 12.34 41.10 -8.71
N LEU A 141 11.06 41.08 -8.31
CA LEU A 141 10.08 40.06 -8.69
C LEU A 141 9.32 40.47 -9.97
N MET A 142 9.81 40.03 -11.14
CA MET A 142 9.03 39.57 -12.32
C MET A 142 9.92 39.55 -13.57
N GLU A 143 10.31 38.36 -14.05
CA GLU A 143 9.91 37.86 -15.37
C GLU A 143 10.31 36.39 -15.62
N LEU A 144 9.61 35.76 -16.58
CA LEU A 144 9.84 34.44 -17.19
C LEU A 144 9.82 33.18 -16.27
N ASN A 145 8.85 32.31 -16.57
CA ASN A 145 8.70 30.96 -16.02
C ASN A 145 9.44 29.93 -16.89
N PRO A 146 10.36 29.14 -16.30
CA PRO A 146 10.49 27.75 -16.70
C PRO A 146 10.57 26.79 -15.49
N ILE A 147 9.60 25.89 -15.38
CA ILE A 147 9.69 24.60 -14.66
C ILE A 147 9.94 24.76 -13.14
N ASN A 148 8.90 25.16 -12.41
CA ASN A 148 8.91 25.40 -10.96
C ASN A 148 9.42 24.24 -10.09
N PHE A 149 10.70 24.28 -9.71
CA PHE A 149 11.18 23.72 -8.44
C PHE A 149 10.93 24.74 -7.30
N GLN A 150 9.65 24.99 -6.95
CA GLN A 150 9.34 25.77 -5.75
C GLN A 150 9.79 25.00 -4.49
N THR A 151 10.50 25.68 -3.58
CA THR A 151 10.85 25.11 -2.28
C THR A 151 9.60 24.79 -1.45
N LEU A 152 9.72 23.89 -0.47
CA LEU A 152 8.60 23.54 0.41
C LEU A 152 8.08 24.79 1.14
N GLU A 153 9.00 25.57 1.71
CA GLU A 153 8.74 26.84 2.38
C GLU A 153 8.04 27.87 1.50
N SER A 154 8.47 28.03 0.23
CA SER A 154 7.81 28.94 -0.72
C SER A 154 6.33 28.59 -0.94
N ARG A 155 6.00 27.29 -1.04
CA ARG A 155 4.61 26.82 -1.19
C ARG A 155 3.79 26.96 0.09
N ILE A 156 4.41 26.81 1.26
CA ILE A 156 3.77 27.05 2.57
C ILE A 156 3.47 28.55 2.74
N HIS A 157 4.39 29.42 2.34
CA HIS A 157 4.17 30.87 2.34
C HIS A 157 3.09 31.31 1.34
N GLU A 158 3.05 30.71 0.14
CA GLU A 158 1.99 30.94 -0.87
C GLU A 158 0.61 30.51 -0.34
N ALA A 159 0.49 29.30 0.22
CA ALA A 159 -0.74 28.82 0.85
C ALA A 159 -1.14 29.70 2.06
N GLY A 160 -0.17 30.13 2.87
CA GLY A 160 -0.36 31.06 3.98
C GLY A 160 -0.95 32.40 3.55
N LEU A 161 -0.43 33.01 2.48
CA LEU A 161 -0.97 34.24 1.89
C LEU A 161 -2.42 34.05 1.38
N VAL A 162 -2.72 32.92 0.72
CA VAL A 162 -4.08 32.58 0.26
C VAL A 162 -5.06 32.50 1.43
N ILE A 163 -4.69 31.85 2.53
CA ILE A 163 -5.52 31.78 3.74
C ILE A 163 -5.67 33.15 4.41
N LYS A 164 -4.58 33.92 4.58
CA LYS A 164 -4.61 35.28 5.17
C LYS A 164 -5.55 36.23 4.42
N ARG A 165 -5.38 36.32 3.09
CA ARG A 165 -6.23 37.15 2.19
C ARG A 165 -7.69 36.75 2.28
N THR A 166 -7.97 35.43 2.33
CA THR A 166 -9.33 34.91 2.45
C THR A 166 -9.95 35.28 3.81
N MET A 167 -9.20 35.19 4.91
CA MET A 167 -9.68 35.58 6.24
C MET A 167 -9.99 37.08 6.32
N GLN A 168 -9.06 37.92 5.87
CA GLN A 168 -9.23 39.39 5.88
C GLN A 168 -10.45 39.83 5.08
N MET A 169 -10.72 39.18 3.94
CA MET A 169 -11.85 39.53 3.07
C MET A 169 -13.20 38.96 3.50
N ARG A 170 -13.28 37.72 3.99
CA ARG A 170 -14.55 37.07 4.36
C ARG A 170 -14.96 37.31 5.81
N ASN A 171 -14.01 37.38 6.72
CA ASN A 171 -14.25 37.40 8.17
C ASN A 171 -13.27 38.35 8.90
N PRO A 172 -13.20 39.65 8.53
CA PRO A 172 -12.24 40.60 9.10
C PRO A 172 -12.29 40.69 10.63
N GLN A 173 -13.48 40.47 11.23
CA GLN A 173 -13.70 40.48 12.69
C GLN A 173 -12.84 39.47 13.47
N LEU A 174 -12.31 38.42 12.83
CA LEU A 174 -11.39 37.47 13.46
C LEU A 174 -10.04 38.11 13.82
N ILE A 175 -9.59 39.10 13.05
CA ILE A 175 -8.33 39.81 13.22
C ILE A 175 -8.63 41.16 13.87
N CYS A 176 -8.61 41.20 15.21
CA CYS A 176 -9.01 42.37 15.97
C CYS A 176 -8.12 42.61 17.20
N ASP A 177 -8.25 43.79 17.78
CA ASP A 177 -7.48 44.19 18.96
C ASP A 177 -8.20 43.65 20.20
N ARG A 178 -7.56 42.72 20.94
CA ARG A 178 -8.17 41.99 22.06
C ARG A 178 -7.45 42.30 23.37
N GLN A 179 -8.20 42.41 24.47
CA GLN A 179 -7.62 42.70 25.79
C GLN A 179 -7.58 41.43 26.66
N ALA A 180 -6.40 41.11 27.21
CA ALA A 180 -6.24 40.06 28.22
C ALA A 180 -5.25 40.52 29.30
N GLN A 181 -5.52 40.17 30.57
CA GLN A 181 -4.67 40.55 31.71
C GLN A 181 -4.35 42.07 31.77
N ARG A 182 -5.30 42.91 31.34
CA ARG A 182 -5.21 44.38 31.15
C ARG A 182 -4.32 44.86 29.99
N VAL A 183 -3.53 44.00 29.35
CA VAL A 183 -2.77 44.32 28.13
C VAL A 183 -3.69 44.24 26.90
N VAL A 184 -3.53 45.18 25.96
CA VAL A 184 -4.21 45.14 24.65
C VAL A 184 -3.24 44.58 23.61
N TYR A 185 -3.67 43.54 22.90
CA TYR A 185 -2.94 42.88 21.84
C TYR A 185 -3.58 43.24 20.50
N SER A 186 -2.86 43.97 19.66
CA SER A 186 -3.39 44.46 18.38
C SER A 186 -3.36 43.39 17.29
N GLN A 187 -4.39 43.41 16.44
CA GLN A 187 -4.52 42.61 15.20
C GLN A 187 -4.31 41.12 15.43
N CYS A 188 -4.91 40.58 16.50
CA CYS A 188 -4.75 39.19 16.93
C CYS A 188 -6.01 38.34 16.67
N MET A 189 -5.74 37.06 16.41
CA MET A 189 -6.70 36.00 16.19
C MET A 189 -6.74 35.07 17.42
N VAL A 190 -7.88 34.43 17.66
CA VAL A 190 -8.01 33.41 18.72
C VAL A 190 -7.93 32.01 18.12
N GLY A 191 -7.12 31.12 18.72
CA GLY A 191 -6.92 29.74 18.24
C GLY A 191 -8.23 29.00 17.97
N SER A 192 -9.15 28.97 18.94
CA SER A 192 -10.46 28.31 18.77
C SER A 192 -11.41 28.98 17.78
N GLU A 193 -11.19 30.24 17.43
CA GLU A 193 -11.91 30.90 16.34
C GLU A 193 -11.29 30.57 14.98
N MET A 194 -9.95 30.47 14.90
CA MET A 194 -9.20 30.07 13.71
C MET A 194 -9.49 28.62 13.29
N THR A 195 -9.52 27.67 14.23
CA THR A 195 -9.89 26.27 13.95
C THR A 195 -11.31 26.20 13.39
N LYS A 196 -12.26 26.83 14.08
CA LYS A 196 -13.68 26.85 13.67
C LYS A 196 -13.87 27.46 12.29
N TRP A 197 -13.21 28.59 12.01
CA TRP A 197 -13.28 29.26 10.71
C TRP A 197 -12.68 28.41 9.59
N LEU A 198 -11.48 27.83 9.76
CA LEU A 198 -10.85 27.02 8.72
C LEU A 198 -11.60 25.71 8.46
N GLY A 199 -12.21 25.11 9.49
CA GLY A 199 -13.13 23.98 9.36
C GLY A 199 -14.41 24.35 8.58
N GLN A 200 -15.04 25.48 8.88
CA GLN A 200 -16.19 26.00 8.12
C GLN A 200 -15.80 26.29 6.66
N LEU A 201 -14.66 26.93 6.42
CA LEU A 201 -14.15 27.21 5.08
C LEU A 201 -13.88 25.93 4.28
N SER A 202 -13.38 24.86 4.91
CA SER A 202 -13.20 23.56 4.24
C SER A 202 -14.52 22.98 3.74
N SER A 203 -15.59 23.16 4.53
CA SER A 203 -16.94 22.69 4.22
C SER A 203 -17.55 23.44 3.03
N GLU A 204 -17.26 24.74 2.90
CA GLU A 204 -17.66 25.55 1.74
C GLU A 204 -16.85 25.22 0.47
N VAL A 205 -15.54 25.05 0.61
CA VAL A 205 -14.60 24.96 -0.51
C VAL A 205 -14.57 23.57 -1.16
N LEU A 206 -14.80 22.50 -0.40
CA LEU A 206 -14.74 21.13 -0.93
C LEU A 206 -16.04 20.67 -1.63
N MET A 207 -17.11 21.47 -1.59
CA MET A 207 -18.38 21.28 -2.33
C MET A 207 -19.04 19.89 -2.23
N GLN A 208 -18.69 19.10 -1.21
CA GLN A 208 -19.26 17.78 -0.95
C GLN A 208 -19.63 17.65 0.54
N PRO A 209 -20.86 17.25 0.89
CA PRO A 209 -21.35 17.24 2.27
C PRO A 209 -20.72 16.16 3.19
N MET A 210 -19.63 15.50 2.75
CA MET A 210 -18.91 14.46 3.50
C MET A 210 -17.36 14.67 3.46
N GLN A 211 -16.92 15.90 3.20
CA GLN A 211 -15.51 16.32 3.28
C GLN A 211 -15.29 17.48 4.26
N THR A 212 -15.80 17.36 5.49
CA THR A 212 -15.34 18.19 6.61
C THR A 212 -14.01 17.63 7.13
N PHE A 213 -12.96 18.44 7.22
CA PHE A 213 -11.75 18.04 7.96
C PHE A 213 -12.07 17.89 9.46
N THR A 214 -11.40 16.97 10.15
CA THR A 214 -11.53 16.86 11.62
C THR A 214 -10.83 18.03 12.32
N ASN A 215 -11.22 18.36 13.55
CA ASN A 215 -10.55 19.42 14.31
C ASN A 215 -9.04 19.16 14.41
N LEU A 216 -8.61 17.91 14.61
CA LEU A 216 -7.19 17.52 14.60
C LEU A 216 -6.51 17.84 13.26
N GLN A 217 -7.12 17.52 12.12
CA GLN A 217 -6.57 17.87 10.80
C GLN A 217 -6.43 19.38 10.62
N VAL A 218 -7.43 20.17 11.05
CA VAL A 218 -7.38 21.64 11.00
C VAL A 218 -6.32 22.22 11.94
N ILE A 219 -6.16 21.64 13.13
CA ILE A 219 -5.07 21.97 14.07
C ILE A 219 -3.70 21.68 13.43
N GLY A 220 -3.54 20.56 12.73
CA GLY A 220 -2.32 20.24 11.98
C GLY A 220 -1.99 21.24 10.88
N MET A 221 -3.01 21.70 10.12
CA MET A 221 -2.85 22.76 9.12
C MET A 221 -2.38 24.08 9.76
N TRP A 222 -2.91 24.45 10.93
CA TRP A 222 -2.46 25.64 11.65
C TRP A 222 -1.08 25.48 12.31
N GLN A 223 -0.74 24.30 12.82
CA GLN A 223 0.59 23.99 13.34
C GLN A 223 1.66 24.09 12.23
N ALA A 224 1.37 23.61 11.01
CA ALA A 224 2.29 23.79 9.88
C ALA A 224 2.55 25.27 9.55
N LEU A 225 1.53 26.14 9.67
CA LEU A 225 1.71 27.59 9.51
C LEU A 225 2.45 28.26 10.68
N LEU A 226 2.43 27.66 11.88
CA LEU A 226 3.18 28.13 13.06
C LEU A 226 4.66 27.73 12.99
N GLU A 227 4.95 26.49 12.61
CA GLU A 227 6.30 25.93 12.46
C GLU A 227 7.12 26.69 11.41
N TYR A 228 6.50 27.05 10.27
CA TYR A 228 7.14 27.84 9.20
C TYR A 228 6.98 29.36 9.39
N HIS A 229 6.67 29.81 10.61
CA HIS A 229 6.60 31.23 11.00
C HIS A 229 5.70 32.10 10.10
N ILE A 230 4.62 31.53 9.55
CA ILE A 230 3.59 32.23 8.76
C ILE A 230 2.57 32.92 9.68
N ILE A 231 2.31 32.28 10.83
CA ILE A 231 1.71 32.87 12.02
C ILE A 231 2.69 32.74 13.20
N SER A 232 2.49 33.53 14.26
CA SER A 232 3.15 33.31 15.55
C SER A 232 2.16 33.40 16.72
N HIS A 233 2.41 32.63 17.78
CA HIS A 233 1.72 32.82 19.06
C HIS A 233 2.26 34.08 19.75
N ILE A 234 1.40 34.86 20.40
CA ILE A 234 1.79 36.16 20.99
C ILE A 234 2.82 36.02 22.13
N THR A 235 2.85 34.87 22.83
CA THR A 235 3.88 34.59 23.85
C THR A 235 4.96 33.62 23.35
N ASN A 236 5.13 33.48 22.03
CA ASN A 236 6.09 32.58 21.37
C ASN A 236 6.01 31.11 21.86
N GLU A 237 4.80 30.56 21.95
CA GLU A 237 4.62 29.12 22.11
C GLU A 237 4.72 28.42 20.75
N GLU A 238 5.46 27.32 20.69
CA GLU A 238 5.73 26.53 19.47
C GLU A 238 4.59 25.56 19.09
N GLN A 239 3.53 25.48 19.91
CA GLN A 239 2.39 24.59 19.73
C GLN A 239 1.11 25.36 19.45
N PHE A 240 0.38 24.99 18.40
CA PHE A 240 -0.96 25.48 18.14
C PHE A 240 -1.97 24.88 19.13
N LYS A 241 -2.83 25.73 19.71
CA LYS A 241 -3.80 25.33 20.72
C LYS A 241 -5.20 25.78 20.31
N ASP A 242 -6.10 24.81 20.16
CA ASP A 242 -7.53 25.03 19.91
C ASP A 242 -8.25 25.55 21.18
N LYS A 243 -7.85 26.73 21.63
CA LYS A 243 -8.21 27.36 22.92
C LYS A 243 -8.32 28.87 22.75
N TYR A 244 -8.77 29.55 23.81
CA TYR A 244 -8.79 31.01 23.88
C TYR A 244 -7.37 31.58 24.16
N VAL A 245 -6.49 31.44 23.17
CA VAL A 245 -5.10 31.96 23.15
C VAL A 245 -4.85 32.71 21.84
N PHE A 246 -3.85 33.59 21.81
CA PHE A 246 -3.74 34.62 20.77
C PHE A 246 -2.59 34.38 19.77
N TYR A 247 -2.93 34.42 18.48
CA TYR A 247 -1.98 34.34 17.36
C TYR A 247 -2.01 35.63 16.53
N ARG A 248 -0.95 35.87 15.76
CA ARG A 248 -0.88 36.93 14.74
C ARG A 248 -0.37 36.38 13.42
N TRP A 249 -0.69 37.03 12.32
CA TRP A 249 0.06 36.86 11.07
C TRP A 249 1.42 37.55 11.18
N THR A 250 2.46 36.88 10.69
CA THR A 250 3.84 37.38 10.58
C THR A 250 4.22 37.71 9.15
N ILE A 251 3.63 37.02 8.16
CA ILE A 251 3.78 37.36 6.73
C ILE A 251 3.27 38.77 6.44
N LYS A 252 4.07 39.54 5.70
CA LYS A 252 3.67 40.83 5.12
C LYS A 252 2.96 40.57 3.80
N ASP A 253 1.80 41.18 3.59
CA ASP A 253 1.15 41.19 2.27
C ASP A 253 1.24 42.62 1.69
N PRO A 254 1.88 42.85 0.53
CA PRO A 254 1.99 44.18 -0.07
C PRO A 254 0.65 44.91 -0.27
N PHE A 255 -0.47 44.18 -0.35
CA PHE A 255 -1.81 44.73 -0.56
C PHE A 255 -2.71 44.65 0.68
N GLU A 256 -2.14 44.44 1.87
CA GLU A 256 -2.86 44.30 3.15
C GLU A 256 -3.79 45.48 3.46
N GLN A 257 -3.35 46.72 3.22
CA GLN A 257 -4.17 47.92 3.42
C GLN A 257 -5.34 48.01 2.42
N TYR A 258 -5.12 47.56 1.17
CA TYR A 258 -6.16 47.50 0.14
C TYR A 258 -7.25 46.47 0.50
N TYR A 259 -6.88 45.25 0.88
CA TYR A 259 -7.85 44.23 1.29
C TYR A 259 -8.61 44.63 2.56
N ARG A 260 -7.93 45.25 3.54
CA ARG A 260 -8.57 45.77 4.75
C ARG A 260 -9.67 46.79 4.45
N LEU A 261 -9.37 47.84 3.68
CA LEU A 261 -10.35 48.87 3.32
C LEU A 261 -11.55 48.27 2.55
N ARG A 262 -11.30 47.27 1.71
CA ARG A 262 -12.33 46.55 0.96
C ARG A 262 -13.23 45.68 1.85
N ALA A 263 -12.70 45.13 2.94
CA ALA A 263 -13.44 44.37 3.93
C ALA A 263 -14.25 45.28 4.88
N GLU A 264 -13.71 46.46 5.23
CA GLU A 264 -14.39 47.50 6.01
C GLU A 264 -15.51 48.19 5.18
N HIS A 265 -15.37 48.27 3.84
CA HIS A 265 -16.34 48.90 2.93
C HIS A 265 -16.72 48.02 1.70
N PRO A 266 -17.52 46.94 1.87
CA PRO A 266 -17.79 45.96 0.80
C PRO A 266 -18.46 46.51 -0.47
N ASN A 267 -19.22 47.61 -0.36
CA ASN A 267 -19.96 48.23 -1.46
C ASN A 267 -19.18 49.34 -2.20
N MET A 268 -17.91 49.58 -1.86
CA MET A 268 -17.11 50.67 -2.41
C MET A 268 -16.67 50.37 -3.85
N GLN A 269 -17.44 50.82 -4.84
CA GLN A 269 -17.11 50.66 -6.26
C GLN A 269 -15.92 51.54 -6.66
N MET A 270 -14.85 50.91 -7.15
CA MET A 270 -13.68 51.58 -7.72
C MET A 270 -14.01 52.12 -9.13
N ILE A 271 -14.57 53.32 -9.20
CA ILE A 271 -14.86 54.02 -10.47
C ILE A 271 -13.62 54.76 -10.96
N GLN A 272 -13.20 54.57 -12.21
CA GLN A 272 -12.22 55.45 -12.87
C GLN A 272 -12.87 56.82 -13.17
N GLY A 273 -12.78 57.74 -12.20
CA GLY A 273 -13.38 59.06 -12.28
C GLY A 273 -12.61 60.05 -13.16
N VAL A 274 -12.91 60.11 -14.46
CA VAL A 274 -12.58 61.29 -15.28
C VAL A 274 -13.58 62.41 -14.94
N GLY A 275 -13.34 63.09 -13.82
CA GLY A 275 -14.03 64.32 -13.43
C GLY A 275 -14.75 64.29 -12.08
N GLY A 276 -14.20 65.03 -11.09
CA GLY A 276 -15.02 65.85 -10.20
C GLY A 276 -15.94 65.17 -9.18
N GLY A 277 -15.49 64.13 -8.47
CA GLY A 277 -16.18 63.58 -7.29
C GLY A 277 -15.20 63.24 -6.17
N LEU A 278 -15.51 63.61 -4.92
CA LEU A 278 -14.61 63.38 -3.78
C LEU A 278 -14.58 61.90 -3.36
N VAL A 279 -13.47 61.23 -3.68
CA VAL A 279 -13.04 59.95 -3.08
C VAL A 279 -11.58 60.14 -2.66
N MET A 280 -11.18 59.57 -1.52
CA MET A 280 -9.79 59.66 -1.05
C MET A 280 -8.83 58.97 -2.05
N PRO A 281 -7.71 59.61 -2.43
CA PRO A 281 -6.71 58.96 -3.26
C PRO A 281 -5.88 57.99 -2.40
N MET A 282 -6.25 56.71 -2.45
CA MET A 282 -5.22 55.66 -2.38
C MET A 282 -4.28 55.89 -3.56
N SER A 283 -2.96 55.82 -3.35
CA SER A 283 -1.99 56.12 -4.38
C SER A 283 -2.05 55.07 -5.50
N SER A 284 -1.59 55.40 -6.70
CA SER A 284 -1.51 54.43 -7.81
C SER A 284 -0.54 53.27 -7.54
N THR A 285 0.27 53.37 -6.47
CA THR A 285 1.14 52.31 -5.94
C THR A 285 0.44 51.38 -4.93
N ASP A 286 -0.73 51.74 -4.39
CA ASP A 286 -1.47 50.92 -3.41
C ASP A 286 -2.48 49.95 -4.06
N LEU A 287 -2.65 50.01 -5.39
CA LEU A 287 -3.57 49.15 -6.13
C LEU A 287 -2.85 47.89 -6.64
N PRO A 288 -3.40 46.68 -6.43
CA PRO A 288 -2.82 45.47 -6.98
C PRO A 288 -2.73 45.54 -8.52
N PRO A 289 -1.58 45.18 -9.13
CA PRO A 289 -1.45 45.13 -10.58
C PRO A 289 -2.42 44.12 -11.20
N ARG A 290 -2.75 44.29 -12.49
CA ARG A 290 -3.60 43.34 -13.21
C ARG A 290 -2.95 41.94 -13.22
N GLY A 291 -3.54 41.01 -12.47
CA GLY A 291 -2.98 39.68 -12.19
C GLY A 291 -2.87 39.37 -10.69
N ALA A 292 -2.71 40.38 -9.83
CA ALA A 292 -2.75 40.24 -8.37
C ALA A 292 -4.22 40.25 -7.85
N GLU A 293 -5.04 39.37 -8.41
CA GLU A 293 -6.46 39.26 -8.11
C GLU A 293 -6.72 38.61 -6.74
N LEU A 294 -7.99 38.58 -6.30
CA LEU A 294 -8.38 37.85 -5.10
C LEU A 294 -8.11 36.35 -5.28
N PRO A 295 -7.69 35.61 -4.22
CA PRO A 295 -7.53 34.16 -4.31
C PRO A 295 -8.81 33.52 -4.84
N THR A 296 -8.71 32.81 -5.96
CA THR A 296 -9.87 32.18 -6.55
C THR A 296 -10.30 30.97 -5.72
N PHE A 297 -11.51 30.49 -5.95
CA PHE A 297 -11.99 29.24 -5.37
C PHE A 297 -11.07 28.04 -5.69
N THR A 298 -10.31 28.11 -6.79
CA THR A 298 -9.29 27.10 -7.15
C THR A 298 -8.07 27.20 -6.24
N ASP A 299 -7.53 28.41 -6.07
CA ASP A 299 -6.29 28.64 -5.33
C ASP A 299 -6.48 28.33 -3.85
N LEU A 300 -7.67 28.66 -3.33
CA LEU A 300 -8.09 28.28 -1.99
C LEU A 300 -8.23 26.75 -1.82
N GLN A 301 -8.85 26.04 -2.77
CA GLN A 301 -8.90 24.58 -2.70
C GLN A 301 -7.51 23.95 -2.79
N ASN A 302 -6.63 24.47 -3.64
CA ASN A 302 -5.24 24.02 -3.80
C ASN A 302 -4.44 24.24 -2.50
N ALA A 303 -4.53 25.44 -1.91
CA ALA A 303 -3.88 25.76 -0.64
C ALA A 303 -4.39 24.87 0.51
N MET A 304 -5.71 24.64 0.59
CA MET A 304 -6.29 23.77 1.63
C MET A 304 -5.92 22.30 1.43
N PHE A 305 -5.88 21.80 0.19
CA PHE A 305 -5.41 20.44 -0.12
C PHE A 305 -3.93 20.28 0.26
N PHE A 306 -3.06 21.22 -0.14
CA PHE A 306 -1.64 21.21 0.19
C PHE A 306 -1.38 21.30 1.70
N LEU A 307 -2.09 22.18 2.43
CA LEU A 307 -1.99 22.24 3.89
C LEU A 307 -2.48 20.94 4.55
N SER A 308 -3.45 20.23 3.94
CA SER A 308 -3.92 18.92 4.46
C SER A 308 -2.94 17.75 4.25
N THR A 309 -1.96 17.87 3.33
CA THR A 309 -0.93 16.82 3.14
C THR A 309 0.30 17.00 4.01
N ILE A 310 0.63 18.25 4.40
CA ILE A 310 1.73 18.54 5.35
C ILE A 310 1.25 18.58 6.82
N GLY A 311 0.00 18.97 7.08
CA GLY A 311 -0.55 19.12 8.42
C GLY A 311 -0.43 17.90 9.35
N PRO A 312 -0.55 16.64 8.88
CA PRO A 312 -0.37 15.45 9.73
C PRO A 312 1.04 15.31 10.33
N ASP A 313 2.08 15.72 9.60
CA ASP A 313 3.49 15.65 10.03
C ASP A 313 3.81 16.70 11.12
N SER A 314 3.35 17.94 10.93
CA SER A 314 3.37 18.99 11.95
C SER A 314 2.55 18.62 13.20
N LEU A 315 1.37 18.02 13.01
CA LEU A 315 0.52 17.54 14.10
C LEU A 315 1.19 16.40 14.89
N PHE A 316 1.83 15.45 14.20
CA PHE A 316 2.59 14.36 14.79
C PHE A 316 3.71 14.90 15.69
N ARG A 317 4.55 15.83 15.20
CA ARG A 317 5.56 16.52 16.04
C ARG A 317 4.93 17.17 17.26
N MET A 318 3.85 17.94 17.08
CA MET A 318 3.20 18.66 18.18
C MET A 318 2.61 17.73 19.26
N ILE A 319 2.05 16.57 18.89
CA ILE A 319 1.58 15.56 19.84
C ILE A 319 2.77 14.91 20.57
N LEU A 320 3.86 14.61 19.86
CA LEU A 320 5.04 13.97 20.45
C LEU A 320 5.88 14.89 21.35
N MET A 321 5.70 16.21 21.24
CA MET A 321 6.18 17.20 22.21
C MET A 321 5.38 17.18 23.53
N LYS A 322 4.18 16.57 23.58
CA LYS A 322 3.44 16.41 24.83
C LYS A 322 4.02 15.29 25.70
N PRO A 323 3.94 15.41 27.04
CA PRO A 323 4.19 14.30 27.95
C PRO A 323 3.28 13.09 27.60
N PRO A 324 3.76 11.85 27.72
CA PRO A 324 2.97 10.62 27.49
C PRO A 324 1.58 10.61 28.11
N PHE A 325 1.43 11.14 29.32
CA PHE A 325 0.16 11.13 30.07
C PHE A 325 -0.85 12.22 29.66
N GLU A 326 -0.49 13.13 28.74
CA GLU A 326 -1.38 14.21 28.25
C GLU A 326 -1.96 13.95 26.84
N ARG A 327 -1.64 12.80 26.25
CA ARG A 327 -2.10 12.40 24.90
C ARG A 327 -3.50 11.83 24.96
N SER A 328 -4.40 12.30 24.10
CA SER A 328 -5.75 11.71 23.99
C SER A 328 -5.72 10.38 23.23
N PRO A 329 -6.75 9.51 23.36
CA PRO A 329 -6.84 8.29 22.55
C PRO A 329 -6.84 8.55 21.04
N GLU A 330 -7.43 9.66 20.59
CA GLU A 330 -7.43 10.08 19.18
C GLU A 330 -6.03 10.50 18.71
N GLU A 331 -5.27 11.16 19.59
CA GLU A 331 -3.87 11.55 19.32
C GLU A 331 -2.92 10.34 19.33
N LEU A 332 -3.18 9.34 20.16
CA LEU A 332 -2.42 8.08 20.19
C LEU A 332 -2.63 7.25 18.92
N GLU A 333 -3.87 7.14 18.42
CA GLU A 333 -4.14 6.45 17.15
C GLU A 333 -3.51 7.19 15.96
N LEU A 334 -3.52 8.54 15.94
CA LEU A 334 -2.84 9.32 14.90
C LEU A 334 -1.31 9.17 14.95
N VAL A 335 -0.71 9.15 16.16
CA VAL A 335 0.71 8.84 16.30
C VAL A 335 0.99 7.43 15.76
N TYR A 336 0.17 6.43 16.13
CA TYR A 336 0.30 5.07 15.61
C TYR A 336 0.18 5.00 14.06
N GLU A 337 -0.77 5.71 13.43
CA GLU A 337 -0.88 5.80 11.96
C GLU A 337 0.43 6.28 11.32
N GLU A 338 1.04 7.34 11.86
CA GLU A 338 2.27 7.91 11.30
C GLU A 338 3.51 7.07 11.65
N LEU A 339 3.54 6.36 12.79
CA LEU A 339 4.60 5.39 13.11
C LEU A 339 4.63 4.19 12.13
N LEU A 340 3.50 3.84 11.49
CA LEU A 340 3.47 2.85 10.40
C LEU A 340 4.22 3.31 9.14
N HIS A 341 4.57 4.60 9.03
CA HIS A 341 5.34 5.16 7.91
C HIS A 341 6.84 5.32 8.22
N VAL A 342 7.28 5.11 9.47
CA VAL A 342 8.69 5.27 9.88
C VAL A 342 9.49 4.01 9.54
N LYS A 343 10.41 4.10 8.56
CA LYS A 343 11.26 2.98 8.08
C LYS A 343 11.86 2.15 9.23
N ALA A 344 12.53 2.80 10.20
CA ALA A 344 13.19 2.13 11.32
C ALA A 344 12.27 1.21 12.14
N LEU A 345 10.99 1.56 12.27
CA LEU A 345 9.98 0.85 13.06
C LEU A 345 9.26 -0.27 12.29
N SER A 346 9.47 -0.38 10.97
CA SER A 346 8.78 -1.33 10.09
C SER A 346 8.74 -2.75 10.65
N HIS A 347 9.88 -3.26 11.12
CA HIS A 347 10.10 -4.62 11.66
C HIS A 347 9.44 -4.91 13.03
N LEU A 348 8.84 -3.92 13.69
CA LEU A 348 8.21 -4.12 15.02
C LEU A 348 6.75 -4.57 14.87
N SER A 349 6.27 -5.40 15.80
CA SER A 349 4.88 -5.86 15.79
C SER A 349 3.89 -4.72 16.01
N THR A 350 2.62 -4.97 15.66
CA THR A 350 1.51 -4.03 15.84
C THR A 350 1.38 -3.56 17.29
N MET A 351 1.54 -4.47 18.26
CA MET A 351 1.48 -4.17 19.70
C MET A 351 2.61 -3.20 20.12
N VAL A 352 3.86 -3.47 19.70
CA VAL A 352 5.01 -2.61 20.03
C VAL A 352 4.84 -1.21 19.45
N LYS A 353 4.32 -1.08 18.22
CA LYS A 353 4.04 0.22 17.60
C LYS A 353 2.97 1.03 18.37
N ARG A 354 1.94 0.35 18.91
CA ARG A 354 0.89 0.99 19.72
C ARG A 354 1.40 1.44 21.10
N GLU A 355 2.17 0.61 21.78
CA GLU A 355 2.84 1.00 23.03
C GLU A 355 3.85 2.14 22.81
N LEU A 356 4.60 2.10 21.70
CA LEU A 356 5.51 3.18 21.31
C LEU A 356 4.77 4.51 21.12
N ALA A 357 3.59 4.53 20.48
CA ALA A 357 2.79 5.75 20.36
C ALA A 357 2.47 6.40 21.72
N GLY A 358 2.30 5.58 22.77
CA GLY A 358 2.14 6.03 24.15
C GLY A 358 3.36 6.74 24.73
N VAL A 359 4.59 6.26 24.46
CA VAL A 359 5.80 6.69 25.19
C VAL A 359 6.81 7.50 24.38
N ILE A 360 6.82 7.37 23.06
CA ILE A 360 7.84 7.94 22.17
C ILE A 360 7.78 9.47 22.23
N ARG A 361 8.93 10.13 22.14
CA ARG A 361 9.06 11.59 22.29
C ARG A 361 9.73 12.19 21.05
N PHE A 362 9.45 13.45 20.77
CA PHE A 362 10.18 14.22 19.78
C PHE A 362 11.31 15.01 20.45
N GLU A 363 12.48 15.06 19.82
CA GLU A 363 13.63 15.87 20.26
C GLU A 363 14.29 16.52 19.03
N GLN A 364 14.51 17.84 19.07
CA GLN A 364 15.15 18.62 18.00
C GLN A 364 16.34 19.41 18.54
N HIS A 365 17.39 19.53 17.74
CA HIS A 365 18.62 20.23 18.08
C HIS A 365 19.02 21.18 16.95
N GLN A 366 19.30 22.45 17.29
CA GLN A 366 19.49 23.52 16.30
C GLN A 366 20.85 23.48 15.58
N TYR A 367 21.93 23.06 16.25
CA TYR A 367 23.30 23.29 15.79
C TYR A 367 24.10 21.99 15.55
N ALA A 368 24.83 21.97 14.44
CA ALA A 368 25.86 20.97 14.12
C ALA A 368 26.95 20.92 15.21
N GLY A 369 27.68 19.80 15.27
CA GLY A 369 28.72 19.52 16.26
C GLY A 369 28.20 19.24 17.68
N ARG A 370 26.91 19.43 17.97
CA ARG A 370 26.31 19.09 19.27
C ARG A 370 26.35 17.58 19.51
N VAL A 371 26.99 17.16 20.60
CA VAL A 371 27.00 15.76 21.06
C VAL A 371 25.66 15.40 21.71
N LEU A 372 25.13 14.21 21.37
CA LEU A 372 23.94 13.61 21.99
C LEU A 372 24.29 12.78 23.23
N PHE A 373 25.35 11.98 23.13
CA PHE A 373 25.95 11.21 24.22
C PHE A 373 27.38 10.81 23.85
N HIS A 374 28.22 10.57 24.86
CA HIS A 374 29.61 10.16 24.72
C HIS A 374 29.81 8.65 24.82
N GLN A 375 30.86 8.15 24.18
CA GLN A 375 31.36 6.79 24.38
C GLN A 375 31.70 6.55 25.86
N GLY A 376 31.28 5.41 26.41
CA GLY A 376 31.49 5.06 27.82
C GLY A 376 30.35 5.47 28.77
N GLU A 377 29.42 6.34 28.36
CA GLU A 377 28.26 6.71 29.18
C GLU A 377 27.23 5.56 29.30
N GLU A 378 26.35 5.62 30.29
CA GLU A 378 25.22 4.70 30.39
C GLU A 378 24.22 4.90 29.22
N GLY A 379 23.74 3.80 28.62
CA GLY A 379 22.67 3.86 27.64
C GLY A 379 21.33 4.28 28.24
N LYS A 380 20.93 5.55 28.08
CA LYS A 380 19.70 6.11 28.65
C LYS A 380 18.49 6.12 27.70
N SER A 381 18.72 6.22 26.39
CA SER A 381 17.66 6.30 25.38
C SER A 381 18.08 5.68 24.04
N TRP A 382 17.09 5.30 23.24
CA TRP A 382 17.16 4.91 21.84
C TRP A 382 16.62 6.04 20.97
N TYR A 383 17.23 6.28 19.81
CA TYR A 383 16.93 7.40 18.91
C TYR A 383 16.69 6.91 17.48
N ILE A 384 15.78 7.58 16.76
CA ILE A 384 15.52 7.40 15.33
C ILE A 384 15.57 8.77 14.67
N ILE A 385 16.21 8.92 13.53
CA ILE A 385 16.37 10.19 12.82
C ILE A 385 15.13 10.48 11.96
N LEU A 386 14.44 11.59 12.24
CA LEU A 386 13.33 12.10 11.41
C LEU A 386 13.79 13.13 10.39
N LYS A 387 14.91 13.81 10.64
CA LYS A 387 15.49 14.81 9.75
C LYS A 387 16.96 15.04 10.10
N GLY A 388 17.79 15.23 9.07
CA GLY A 388 19.20 15.57 9.20
C GLY A 388 20.11 14.37 9.42
N SER A 389 21.31 14.59 9.97
CA SER A 389 22.35 13.58 10.06
C SER A 389 23.25 13.71 11.30
N VAL A 390 23.91 12.61 11.68
CA VAL A 390 24.82 12.52 12.83
C VAL A 390 26.06 11.68 12.52
N ASP A 391 27.22 12.11 13.02
CA ASP A 391 28.50 11.41 12.92
C ASP A 391 28.69 10.43 14.10
N VAL A 392 29.11 9.20 13.79
CA VAL A 392 29.41 8.14 14.77
C VAL A 392 30.92 8.12 15.07
N ASN A 393 31.33 8.71 16.18
CA ASN A 393 32.73 8.92 16.55
C ASN A 393 33.19 7.94 17.66
N ILE A 394 34.28 7.20 17.41
CA ILE A 394 34.89 6.27 18.37
C ILE A 394 36.30 6.73 18.74
N ILE A 395 36.59 6.77 20.04
CA ILE A 395 37.88 7.16 20.61
C ILE A 395 38.99 6.25 20.03
N GLY A 396 39.97 6.86 19.36
CA GLY A 396 41.07 6.15 18.70
C GLY A 396 40.77 5.64 17.28
N LYS A 397 39.54 5.81 16.76
CA LYS A 397 39.19 5.58 15.34
C LYS A 397 38.74 6.86 14.61
N GLY A 398 38.18 7.84 15.32
CA GLY A 398 37.53 9.01 14.72
C GLY A 398 36.09 8.71 14.30
N VAL A 399 35.56 9.49 13.35
CA VAL A 399 34.25 9.20 12.73
C VAL A 399 34.35 7.91 11.91
N VAL A 400 33.47 6.95 12.19
CA VAL A 400 33.47 5.61 11.58
C VAL A 400 32.37 5.47 10.52
N CYS A 401 31.23 6.13 10.73
CA CYS A 401 30.16 6.28 9.74
C CYS A 401 29.30 7.52 10.08
N THR A 402 28.44 7.90 9.13
CA THR A 402 27.40 8.91 9.27
C THR A 402 26.04 8.21 9.22
N LEU A 403 25.06 8.70 10.00
CA LEU A 403 23.67 8.25 9.97
C LEU A 403 22.76 9.38 9.46
N HIS A 404 21.70 9.03 8.71
CA HIS A 404 20.81 9.95 8.00
C HIS A 404 19.31 9.69 8.29
N GLU A 405 18.42 10.47 7.67
CA GLU A 405 16.96 10.38 7.82
C GLU A 405 16.42 8.95 7.64
N GLY A 406 15.79 8.43 8.70
CA GLY A 406 15.27 7.08 8.80
C GLY A 406 16.11 6.13 9.65
N ASP A 407 17.40 6.41 9.91
CA ASP A 407 18.29 5.54 10.69
C ASP A 407 17.93 5.50 12.19
N ASP A 408 18.39 4.47 12.90
CA ASP A 408 18.23 4.34 14.35
C ASP A 408 19.53 3.98 15.09
N PHE A 409 19.73 4.54 16.29
CA PHE A 409 20.96 4.37 17.05
C PHE A 409 20.76 4.38 18.58
N GLY A 410 21.70 3.74 19.28
CA GLY A 410 21.71 3.66 20.74
C GLY A 410 20.89 2.52 21.36
N LYS A 411 20.16 1.73 20.55
CA LYS A 411 19.36 0.56 20.94
C LYS A 411 20.13 -0.44 21.81
N LEU A 412 21.32 -0.83 21.35
CA LEU A 412 22.17 -1.86 21.96
C LEU A 412 22.44 -1.66 23.47
N ALA A 413 22.73 -0.42 23.86
CA ALA A 413 23.07 -0.07 25.24
C ALA A 413 21.89 -0.19 26.22
N LEU A 414 20.65 -0.20 25.70
CA LEU A 414 19.45 -0.48 26.51
C LEU A 414 19.25 -1.98 26.72
N VAL A 415 19.47 -2.77 25.67
CA VAL A 415 19.26 -4.23 25.64
C VAL A 415 20.30 -4.96 26.49
N ASN A 416 21.57 -4.59 26.37
CA ASN A 416 22.69 -5.28 27.01
C ASN A 416 23.09 -4.69 28.38
N ASP A 417 22.36 -3.68 28.87
CA ASP A 417 22.69 -2.84 30.04
C ASP A 417 24.15 -2.36 30.06
N ALA A 418 24.66 -1.99 28.88
CA ALA A 418 26.07 -1.76 28.59
C ALA A 418 26.39 -0.28 28.32
N PRO A 419 27.63 0.18 28.56
CA PRO A 419 28.02 1.55 28.21
C PRO A 419 28.01 1.79 26.69
N ARG A 420 27.83 3.05 26.29
CA ARG A 420 27.80 3.49 24.88
C ARG A 420 29.09 3.11 24.16
N ALA A 421 28.97 2.37 23.05
CA ALA A 421 30.10 1.95 22.23
C ALA A 421 30.73 3.07 21.39
N ALA A 422 30.00 4.16 21.14
CA ALA A 422 30.43 5.32 20.37
C ALA A 422 29.86 6.63 20.94
N THR A 423 30.48 7.75 20.56
CA THR A 423 29.96 9.11 20.72
C THR A 423 29.12 9.47 19.50
N ILE A 424 27.96 10.09 19.66
CA ILE A 424 27.14 10.58 18.54
C ILE A 424 27.11 12.10 18.57
N ALA A 425 27.46 12.75 17.46
CA ALA A 425 27.41 14.21 17.30
C ALA A 425 26.61 14.61 16.06
N LEU A 426 25.88 15.73 16.12
CA LEU A 426 25.19 16.26 14.95
C LEU A 426 26.16 16.66 13.84
N ARG A 427 25.84 16.29 12.60
CA ARG A 427 26.60 16.66 11.41
C ARG A 427 26.10 17.96 10.79
N GLU A 428 24.80 18.20 10.84
CA GLU A 428 24.13 19.39 10.29
C GLU A 428 23.22 20.09 11.31
N ASP A 429 22.72 21.26 10.94
CA ASP A 429 21.81 22.06 11.75
C ASP A 429 20.37 21.54 11.69
N ASN A 430 19.60 21.78 12.75
CA ASN A 430 18.16 21.46 12.86
C ASN A 430 17.79 19.96 12.70
N CYS A 431 18.67 19.04 13.10
CA CYS A 431 18.33 17.61 13.16
C CYS A 431 17.17 17.32 14.13
N GLN A 432 16.31 16.38 13.75
CA GLN A 432 15.10 15.98 14.47
C GLN A 432 15.10 14.48 14.72
N PHE A 433 14.67 14.06 15.91
CA PHE A 433 14.72 12.67 16.36
C PHE A 433 13.41 12.24 17.03
N LEU A 434 13.02 10.98 16.85
CA LEU A 434 12.19 10.28 17.82
C LEU A 434 13.09 9.68 18.91
N ARG A 435 12.63 9.69 20.16
CA ARG A 435 13.34 9.10 21.30
C ARG A 435 12.46 8.20 22.15
N VAL A 436 13.02 7.09 22.59
CA VAL A 436 12.44 6.16 23.59
C VAL A 436 13.42 6.02 24.75
N ASP A 437 12.96 6.26 25.98
CA ASP A 437 13.82 6.22 27.18
C ASP A 437 13.90 4.80 27.77
N LYS A 438 15.04 4.45 28.38
CA LYS A 438 15.41 3.09 28.87
C LYS A 438 14.30 2.43 29.70
N HIS A 439 13.68 3.20 30.60
CA HIS A 439 12.58 2.72 31.43
C HIS A 439 11.42 2.21 30.59
N ASP A 440 10.99 3.00 29.61
CA ASP A 440 9.81 2.72 28.80
C ASP A 440 10.11 1.65 27.74
N PHE A 441 11.31 1.66 27.15
CA PHE A 441 11.80 0.57 26.30
C PHE A 441 11.76 -0.78 27.03
N ASN A 442 12.31 -0.84 28.26
CA ASN A 442 12.29 -2.05 29.08
C ASN A 442 10.90 -2.34 29.68
N ARG A 443 10.00 -1.35 29.78
CA ARG A 443 8.59 -1.58 30.15
C ARG A 443 7.87 -2.28 29.02
N ILE A 444 7.92 -1.74 27.80
CA ILE A 444 7.27 -2.32 26.61
C ILE A 444 7.71 -3.77 26.37
N LEU A 445 9.01 -4.07 26.45
CA LEU A 445 9.48 -5.46 26.29
C LEU A 445 8.92 -6.43 27.34
N ARG A 446 8.73 -5.96 28.59
CA ARG A 446 8.10 -6.76 29.66
C ARG A 446 6.58 -6.85 29.50
N ASP A 447 5.93 -5.76 29.10
CA ASP A 447 4.48 -5.69 28.91
C ASP A 447 4.06 -6.57 27.71
N VAL A 448 4.86 -6.63 26.64
CA VAL A 448 4.66 -7.54 25.49
C VAL A 448 4.79 -9.00 25.93
N GLU A 449 5.90 -9.39 26.57
CA GLU A 449 6.10 -10.79 26.98
C GLU A 449 5.09 -11.20 28.08
N ALA A 450 4.67 -10.29 28.97
CA ALA A 450 3.64 -10.55 29.98
C ALA A 450 2.21 -10.65 29.43
N ASN A 451 1.94 -10.10 28.24
CA ASN A 451 0.70 -10.33 27.50
C ASN A 451 0.82 -11.51 26.51
N THR A 452 2.01 -12.12 26.38
CA THR A 452 2.26 -13.26 25.50
C THR A 452 2.16 -14.57 26.28
N VAL A 453 1.45 -15.55 25.74
CA VAL A 453 1.34 -16.91 26.29
C VAL A 453 1.92 -17.90 25.28
N ARG A 454 3.04 -18.54 25.65
CA ARG A 454 3.71 -19.57 24.86
C ARG A 454 3.31 -20.94 25.38
N LEU A 455 2.54 -21.71 24.60
CA LEU A 455 2.33 -23.13 24.85
C LEU A 455 3.52 -23.91 24.32
N LYS A 456 4.02 -24.86 25.11
CA LYS A 456 5.19 -25.68 24.78
C LYS A 456 4.88 -27.17 24.83
N GLU A 457 5.46 -27.90 23.88
CA GLU A 457 5.54 -29.36 23.90
C GLU A 457 7.00 -29.75 23.66
N HIS A 458 7.54 -30.65 24.49
CA HIS A 458 8.95 -31.07 24.43
C HIS A 458 9.94 -29.88 24.46
N ASP A 459 9.67 -28.90 25.33
CA ASP A 459 10.38 -27.61 25.52
C ASP A 459 10.40 -26.62 24.33
N GLN A 460 9.82 -26.98 23.19
CA GLN A 460 9.66 -26.12 22.02
C GLN A 460 8.33 -25.35 22.07
N ASP A 461 8.33 -24.07 21.69
CA ASP A 461 7.09 -23.28 21.48
C ASP A 461 6.28 -23.96 20.35
N VAL A 462 5.00 -24.25 20.56
CA VAL A 462 4.10 -24.84 19.54
C VAL A 462 2.87 -23.99 19.22
N LEU A 463 2.49 -23.07 20.11
CA LEU A 463 1.47 -22.05 19.89
C LEU A 463 1.82 -20.81 20.73
N VAL A 464 1.84 -19.65 20.10
CA VAL A 464 2.13 -18.35 20.72
C VAL A 464 0.89 -17.47 20.58
N LEU A 465 0.35 -17.08 21.74
CA LEU A 465 -0.86 -16.28 21.87
C LEU A 465 -0.53 -14.88 22.42
N GLU A 466 -1.24 -13.84 21.98
CA GLU A 466 -1.19 -12.48 22.56
C GLU A 466 -2.54 -12.11 23.16
N LYS A 467 -2.54 -11.50 24.35
CA LYS A 467 -3.75 -11.09 25.06
C LYS A 467 -4.36 -9.81 24.45
N ILE A 468 -5.62 -9.89 24.03
CA ILE A 468 -6.33 -8.78 23.39
C ILE A 468 -6.78 -7.77 24.46
N ASN A 469 -6.12 -6.61 24.53
CA ASN A 469 -6.46 -5.55 25.47
C ASN A 469 -7.64 -4.67 24.95
N LEU A 470 -8.87 -5.16 25.19
CA LEU A 470 -10.16 -4.64 24.69
C LEU A 470 -10.63 -3.28 25.27
N ASN A 471 -9.73 -2.30 25.46
CA ASN A 471 -10.08 -0.98 26.03
C ASN A 471 -10.39 0.11 24.99
N THR A 472 -10.07 -0.06 23.70
CA THR A 472 -10.03 1.07 22.74
C THR A 472 -10.63 0.76 21.35
N THR A 473 -11.89 0.34 21.28
CA THR A 473 -12.72 0.49 20.06
C THR A 473 -14.19 0.78 20.40
N GLY A 474 -14.67 1.97 20.02
CA GLY A 474 -16.03 2.43 20.28
C GLY A 474 -17.06 1.97 19.24
N LEU A 475 -17.37 0.67 19.19
CA LEU A 475 -18.57 0.17 18.49
C LEU A 475 -19.46 -0.68 19.41
N THR A 476 -20.73 -0.79 19.04
CA THR A 476 -21.83 -1.08 19.95
C THR A 476 -22.13 -2.57 20.18
N SER A 477 -22.45 -2.89 21.44
CA SER A 477 -23.45 -3.91 21.81
C SER A 477 -23.18 -5.39 21.49
N SER A 478 -22.17 -5.97 22.14
CA SER A 478 -22.35 -7.25 22.85
C SER A 478 -21.44 -7.31 24.09
N ALA A 479 -21.86 -8.03 25.13
CA ALA A 479 -21.10 -8.15 26.38
C ALA A 479 -20.69 -9.60 26.72
N SER A 480 -21.27 -10.58 26.02
CA SER A 480 -21.09 -12.02 26.25
C SER A 480 -19.74 -12.56 25.78
N LEU A 481 -19.34 -12.26 24.53
CA LEU A 481 -18.07 -12.70 23.93
C LEU A 481 -16.82 -12.23 24.72
N LYS A 482 -16.94 -11.12 25.46
CA LYS A 482 -15.82 -10.37 26.05
C LYS A 482 -14.98 -11.15 27.09
N ASN A 483 -15.50 -12.24 27.64
CA ASN A 483 -14.85 -13.00 28.71
C ASN A 483 -14.31 -14.38 28.28
N GLN A 484 -14.57 -14.86 27.06
CA GLN A 484 -14.24 -16.25 26.67
C GLN A 484 -13.06 -16.37 25.69
N CYS A 485 -12.90 -15.43 24.73
CA CYS A 485 -11.81 -15.44 23.75
C CYS A 485 -10.92 -14.19 23.86
N CYS A 486 -10.21 -14.05 24.98
CA CYS A 486 -9.37 -12.88 25.27
C CYS A 486 -7.92 -12.94 24.72
N TYR A 487 -7.63 -13.91 23.84
CA TYR A 487 -6.32 -14.09 23.20
C TYR A 487 -6.45 -14.17 21.67
N SER A 488 -5.44 -13.69 20.94
CA SER A 488 -5.22 -13.90 19.50
C SER A 488 -4.05 -14.87 19.29
N VAL A 489 -4.01 -15.58 18.17
CA VAL A 489 -2.81 -16.35 17.78
C VAL A 489 -1.85 -15.44 17.03
N MET A 490 -0.58 -15.46 17.42
CA MET A 490 0.51 -14.74 16.73
C MET A 490 1.36 -15.69 15.89
N ALA A 491 1.61 -16.90 16.39
CA ALA A 491 2.25 -17.98 15.63
C ALA A 491 1.86 -19.36 16.17
N GLY A 492 1.95 -20.41 15.35
CA GLY A 492 1.74 -21.79 15.84
C GLY A 492 1.96 -22.88 14.79
N LEU A 493 1.98 -24.15 15.25
CA LEU A 493 1.87 -25.30 14.36
C LEU A 493 0.44 -25.40 13.79
N PRO A 494 0.25 -25.78 12.52
CA PRO A 494 -1.08 -25.88 11.89
C PRO A 494 -2.10 -26.68 12.72
N GLU A 495 -1.68 -27.83 13.23
CA GLU A 495 -2.47 -28.74 14.04
C GLU A 495 -2.87 -28.11 15.39
N LYS A 496 -1.97 -27.32 16.00
CA LYS A 496 -2.20 -26.66 17.30
C LYS A 496 -3.09 -25.43 17.17
N MET A 497 -2.99 -24.72 16.05
CA MET A 497 -3.96 -23.67 15.71
C MET A 497 -5.35 -24.27 15.46
N MET A 498 -5.43 -25.43 14.77
CA MET A 498 -6.70 -26.13 14.54
C MET A 498 -7.31 -26.71 15.83
N GLU A 499 -6.49 -27.28 16.72
CA GLU A 499 -6.90 -27.72 18.06
C GLU A 499 -7.48 -26.53 18.85
N TYR A 500 -6.77 -25.39 18.87
CA TYR A 500 -7.24 -24.15 19.51
C TYR A 500 -8.56 -23.61 18.91
N VAL A 501 -8.74 -23.68 17.58
CA VAL A 501 -10.00 -23.34 16.90
C VAL A 501 -11.15 -24.21 17.42
N LEU A 502 -11.00 -25.53 17.39
CA LEU A 502 -12.07 -26.48 17.77
C LEU A 502 -12.42 -26.37 19.25
N GLU A 503 -11.41 -26.26 20.13
CA GLU A 503 -11.62 -26.40 21.57
C GLU A 503 -11.96 -25.09 22.28
N THR A 504 -11.71 -23.92 21.66
CA THR A 504 -11.98 -22.61 22.28
C THR A 504 -12.85 -21.67 21.45
N ARG A 505 -12.68 -21.63 20.12
CA ARG A 505 -13.35 -20.62 19.27
C ARG A 505 -14.73 -21.09 18.84
N ILE A 506 -14.85 -22.34 18.42
CA ILE A 506 -16.12 -22.97 18.01
C ILE A 506 -17.07 -23.14 19.21
N ASP A 507 -16.57 -23.57 20.37
CA ASP A 507 -17.39 -23.69 21.59
C ASP A 507 -17.85 -22.32 22.16
N ALA A 508 -17.13 -21.24 21.87
CA ALA A 508 -17.50 -19.86 22.26
C ALA A 508 -18.40 -19.14 21.23
N GLN A 509 -18.68 -19.76 20.08
CA GLN A 509 -19.55 -19.19 19.05
C GLN A 509 -21.02 -19.46 19.38
N SER A 510 -21.85 -18.41 19.34
CA SER A 510 -23.30 -18.50 19.54
C SER A 510 -24.04 -17.80 18.40
N ASP A 511 -25.21 -18.33 18.03
CA ASP A 511 -25.94 -18.00 16.79
C ASP A 511 -26.32 -16.51 16.58
N GLU A 512 -26.33 -15.70 17.65
CA GLU A 512 -26.66 -14.26 17.59
C GLU A 512 -25.44 -13.33 17.42
N LEU A 513 -24.21 -13.85 17.36
CA LEU A 513 -22.99 -13.04 17.42
C LEU A 513 -22.20 -13.01 16.10
N ALA A 514 -21.46 -11.92 15.90
CA ALA A 514 -20.53 -11.78 14.78
C ALA A 514 -19.43 -12.85 14.86
N LEU A 515 -18.99 -13.32 13.69
CA LEU A 515 -17.94 -14.34 13.56
C LEU A 515 -16.63 -13.87 14.21
N ASP A 516 -15.94 -14.79 14.87
CA ASP A 516 -14.61 -14.54 15.42
C ASP A 516 -13.59 -14.26 14.31
N LEU A 517 -12.84 -13.16 14.44
CA LEU A 517 -11.87 -12.73 13.43
C LEU A 517 -10.76 -13.76 13.21
N PHE A 518 -10.25 -14.38 14.28
CA PHE A 518 -9.21 -15.40 14.16
C PHE A 518 -9.73 -16.65 13.43
N LEU A 519 -10.98 -17.06 13.70
CA LEU A 519 -11.66 -18.15 12.99
C LEU A 519 -11.88 -17.83 11.51
N GLU A 520 -12.35 -16.62 11.15
CA GLU A 520 -12.50 -16.22 9.74
C GLU A 520 -11.13 -16.15 9.03
N ASP A 521 -10.12 -15.57 9.68
CA ASP A 521 -8.77 -15.44 9.14
C ASP A 521 -8.11 -16.81 8.92
N PHE A 522 -8.31 -17.75 9.85
CA PHE A 522 -7.85 -19.14 9.69
C PHE A 522 -8.52 -19.79 8.48
N ILE A 523 -9.84 -19.68 8.35
CA ILE A 523 -10.58 -20.25 7.21
C ILE A 523 -10.11 -19.63 5.88
N LEU A 524 -9.88 -18.32 5.84
CA LEU A 524 -9.42 -17.61 4.64
C LEU A 524 -7.97 -17.93 4.25
N THR A 525 -7.12 -18.40 5.18
CA THR A 525 -5.67 -18.55 4.94
C THR A 525 -5.11 -19.96 5.13
N HIS A 526 -5.87 -20.91 5.70
CA HIS A 526 -5.39 -22.27 5.99
C HIS A 526 -4.66 -22.92 4.82
N ILE A 527 -5.15 -22.74 3.58
CA ILE A 527 -4.57 -23.31 2.37
C ILE A 527 -3.09 -22.96 2.13
N ILE A 528 -2.59 -21.86 2.72
CA ILE A 528 -1.20 -21.39 2.64
C ILE A 528 -0.24 -22.28 3.47
N TYR A 529 -0.72 -22.90 4.55
CA TYR A 529 0.11 -23.63 5.52
C TYR A 529 -0.43 -25.01 5.95
N MET A 530 -1.69 -25.31 5.61
CA MET A 530 -2.41 -26.55 5.91
C MET A 530 -3.40 -26.86 4.76
N PRO A 531 -2.94 -27.47 3.65
CA PRO A 531 -3.80 -27.76 2.49
C PRO A 531 -5.05 -28.58 2.86
N SER A 532 -6.12 -28.45 2.08
CA SER A 532 -7.45 -29.00 2.37
C SER A 532 -7.45 -30.49 2.74
N ASN A 533 -6.59 -31.30 2.10
CA ASN A 533 -6.44 -32.73 2.39
C ASN A 533 -5.77 -33.02 3.75
N VAL A 534 -4.86 -32.16 4.20
CA VAL A 534 -4.25 -32.24 5.53
C VAL A 534 -5.27 -31.84 6.59
N LEU A 535 -6.01 -30.75 6.35
CA LEU A 535 -7.05 -30.26 7.25
C LEU A 535 -8.22 -31.26 7.38
N CYS A 536 -8.79 -31.77 6.29
CA CYS A 536 -9.85 -32.78 6.34
C CYS A 536 -9.40 -34.08 7.03
N ASN A 537 -8.15 -34.53 6.80
CA ASN A 537 -7.59 -35.68 7.52
C ASN A 537 -7.43 -35.40 9.02
N TYR A 538 -6.96 -34.21 9.41
CA TYR A 538 -6.89 -33.81 10.82
C TYR A 538 -8.27 -33.80 11.48
N LEU A 539 -9.27 -33.19 10.85
CA LEU A 539 -10.66 -33.15 11.32
C LEU A 539 -11.25 -34.55 11.49
N LYS A 540 -10.97 -35.47 10.55
CA LYS A 540 -11.38 -36.88 10.61
C LYS A 540 -10.73 -37.61 11.80
N ASN A 541 -9.45 -37.41 12.02
CA ASN A 541 -8.71 -38.01 13.14
C ASN A 541 -9.17 -37.45 14.49
N TYR A 542 -9.51 -36.15 14.57
CA TYR A 542 -10.13 -35.55 15.75
C TYR A 542 -11.54 -36.10 16.02
N TYR A 543 -12.40 -36.21 14.99
CA TYR A 543 -13.76 -36.77 15.09
C TYR A 543 -13.80 -38.26 15.51
N THR A 544 -12.77 -39.02 15.15
CA THR A 544 -12.63 -40.46 15.45
C THR A 544 -11.79 -40.74 16.70
N ARG A 545 -11.25 -39.71 17.37
CA ARG A 545 -10.43 -39.80 18.58
C ARG A 545 -11.28 -40.32 19.75
N ARG A 546 -11.23 -41.62 20.01
CA ARG A 546 -11.81 -42.24 21.22
C ARG A 546 -11.16 -41.63 22.47
N GLY A 547 -11.94 -41.46 23.54
CA GLY A 547 -11.43 -41.01 24.84
C GLY A 547 -10.41 -41.99 25.40
N THR A 548 -9.14 -41.61 25.44
CA THR A 548 -8.05 -42.45 25.97
C THR A 548 -7.17 -41.70 26.96
N ILE A 549 -7.77 -41.25 28.07
CA ILE A 549 -7.06 -40.91 29.30
C ILE A 549 -7.79 -41.59 30.47
N PRO A 550 -7.35 -42.76 30.94
CA PRO A 550 -7.86 -43.36 32.17
C PRO A 550 -7.26 -42.61 33.38
N PHE A 551 -7.92 -41.56 33.84
CA PHE A 551 -7.48 -40.83 35.04
C PHE A 551 -7.89 -41.61 36.30
N THR A 552 -7.00 -42.46 36.81
CA THR A 552 -7.28 -43.33 37.96
C THR A 552 -7.27 -42.57 39.29
N SER A 553 -8.27 -41.72 39.53
CA SER A 553 -8.54 -41.14 40.85
C SER A 553 -9.19 -42.18 41.76
N SER A 554 -8.39 -42.86 42.57
CA SER A 554 -8.86 -43.90 43.49
C SER A 554 -9.60 -43.32 44.71
N THR A 555 -10.87 -42.93 44.53
CA THR A 555 -11.79 -42.54 45.62
C THR A 555 -12.85 -43.62 45.83
N SER A 556 -12.68 -44.40 46.89
CA SER A 556 -13.50 -45.59 47.19
C SER A 556 -14.86 -45.26 47.83
N PHE A 557 -15.80 -44.71 47.06
CA PHE A 557 -17.25 -44.78 47.37
C PHE A 557 -18.06 -44.92 46.09
N GLY A 558 -18.92 -45.94 46.02
CA GLY A 558 -19.61 -46.30 44.79
C GLY A 558 -20.82 -45.43 44.46
N GLN A 559 -20.73 -44.65 43.38
CA GLN A 559 -21.87 -44.19 42.59
C GLN A 559 -21.57 -44.36 41.11
N THR A 560 -22.54 -44.90 40.36
CA THR A 560 -22.40 -45.22 38.93
C THR A 560 -22.61 -43.97 38.07
N VAL A 561 -21.56 -43.17 37.90
CA VAL A 561 -21.58 -41.91 37.11
C VAL A 561 -20.54 -41.92 35.98
N GLU A 562 -19.59 -42.85 35.99
CA GLU A 562 -18.42 -42.87 35.09
C GLU A 562 -18.72 -43.14 33.60
N VAL A 563 -19.93 -43.58 33.25
CA VAL A 563 -20.29 -43.99 31.87
C VAL A 563 -20.79 -42.83 31.01
N ASP A 564 -21.59 -41.91 31.57
CA ASP A 564 -22.20 -40.82 30.78
C ASP A 564 -21.16 -39.75 30.35
N PHE A 565 -20.15 -39.51 31.18
CA PHE A 565 -19.16 -38.44 30.97
C PHE A 565 -18.27 -38.69 29.72
N ASP A 566 -17.83 -39.94 29.50
CA ASP A 566 -17.05 -40.31 28.31
C ASP A 566 -17.90 -40.22 27.03
N VAL A 567 -19.18 -40.58 27.11
CA VAL A 567 -20.12 -40.45 25.98
C VAL A 567 -20.38 -38.98 25.63
N GLU A 568 -20.58 -38.11 26.61
CA GLU A 568 -20.74 -36.67 26.38
C GLU A 568 -19.47 -36.04 25.80
N GLN A 569 -18.29 -36.35 26.36
CA GLN A 569 -17.00 -35.86 25.86
C GLN A 569 -16.72 -36.32 24.42
N GLN A 570 -17.05 -37.57 24.07
CA GLN A 570 -16.96 -38.06 22.69
C GLN A 570 -17.95 -37.36 21.74
N CYS A 571 -19.15 -37.00 22.21
CA CYS A 571 -20.10 -36.20 21.43
C CYS A 571 -19.62 -34.75 21.22
N MET A 572 -18.94 -34.13 22.19
CA MET A 572 -18.39 -32.77 22.05
C MET A 572 -17.38 -32.67 20.90
N ALA A 573 -16.43 -33.60 20.81
CA ALA A 573 -15.43 -33.61 19.74
C ALA A 573 -16.08 -33.73 18.35
N LYS A 574 -17.12 -34.57 18.22
CA LYS A 574 -17.91 -34.75 17.01
C LYS A 574 -18.67 -33.47 16.63
N ARG A 575 -19.36 -32.84 17.60
CA ARG A 575 -20.08 -31.58 17.42
C ARG A 575 -19.17 -30.44 16.93
N ARG A 576 -17.99 -30.27 17.53
CA ARG A 576 -17.01 -29.23 17.16
C ARG A 576 -16.60 -29.30 15.68
N VAL A 577 -16.36 -30.51 15.16
CA VAL A 577 -15.97 -30.71 13.75
C VAL A 577 -17.10 -30.36 12.79
N ILE A 578 -18.34 -30.76 13.08
CA ILE A 578 -19.49 -30.44 12.22
C ILE A 578 -19.86 -28.95 12.30
N ALA A 579 -19.75 -28.33 13.47
CA ALA A 579 -19.90 -26.88 13.62
C ALA A 579 -18.82 -26.13 12.83
N PHE A 580 -17.54 -26.53 12.91
CA PHE A 580 -16.47 -25.93 12.10
C PHE A 580 -16.73 -26.04 10.59
N LEU A 581 -17.24 -27.19 10.10
CA LEU A 581 -17.60 -27.34 8.69
C LEU A 581 -18.75 -26.41 8.25
N ALA A 582 -19.74 -26.17 9.11
CA ALA A 582 -20.81 -25.20 8.82
C ALA A 582 -20.29 -23.74 8.82
N VAL A 583 -19.34 -23.41 9.69
CA VAL A 583 -18.68 -22.08 9.67
C VAL A 583 -17.81 -21.92 8.42
N TRP A 584 -17.03 -22.93 8.05
CA TRP A 584 -16.20 -22.92 6.84
C TRP A 584 -17.06 -22.76 5.57
N GLU A 585 -18.22 -23.41 5.49
CA GLU A 585 -19.18 -23.18 4.39
C GLU A 585 -19.75 -21.76 4.42
N SER A 586 -20.26 -21.27 5.56
CA SER A 586 -20.82 -19.91 5.61
C SER A 586 -19.79 -18.80 5.33
N VAL A 587 -18.50 -19.07 5.54
CA VAL A 587 -17.39 -18.15 5.20
C VAL A 587 -17.00 -18.20 3.73
N LEU A 588 -17.09 -19.33 3.01
CA LEU A 588 -16.65 -19.44 1.60
C LEU A 588 -17.80 -19.66 0.58
N GLY A 589 -19.01 -19.93 1.05
CA GLY A 589 -20.19 -20.25 0.26
C GLY A 589 -19.92 -21.30 -0.81
N LEU A 590 -20.22 -20.97 -2.07
CA LEU A 590 -20.02 -21.87 -3.21
C LEU A 590 -18.57 -22.38 -3.36
N HIS A 591 -17.58 -21.59 -2.92
CA HIS A 591 -16.16 -21.91 -3.09
C HIS A 591 -15.67 -23.01 -2.13
N PHE A 592 -16.37 -23.23 -1.01
CA PHE A 592 -16.21 -24.41 -0.15
C PHE A 592 -16.46 -25.72 -0.93
N PHE A 593 -17.44 -25.74 -1.82
CA PHE A 593 -17.81 -26.92 -2.63
C PHE A 593 -17.03 -27.06 -3.94
N LEU A 594 -16.27 -26.04 -4.35
CA LEU A 594 -15.34 -26.12 -5.50
C LEU A 594 -14.05 -26.87 -5.16
N ASP A 595 -13.69 -26.99 -3.88
CA ASP A 595 -12.63 -27.89 -3.45
C ASP A 595 -13.15 -29.34 -3.46
N THR A 596 -12.60 -30.16 -4.36
CA THR A 596 -13.01 -31.57 -4.54
C THR A 596 -12.76 -32.42 -3.30
N VAL A 597 -11.75 -32.11 -2.50
CA VAL A 597 -11.42 -32.84 -1.27
C VAL A 597 -12.46 -32.53 -0.19
N VAL A 598 -12.76 -31.24 0.02
CA VAL A 598 -13.77 -30.78 0.99
C VAL A 598 -15.16 -31.28 0.57
N ASN A 599 -15.49 -31.21 -0.72
CA ASN A 599 -16.75 -31.69 -1.28
C ASN A 599 -16.98 -33.19 -1.04
N SER A 600 -15.94 -34.03 -1.20
CA SER A 600 -16.01 -35.45 -0.82
C SER A 600 -16.05 -35.66 0.69
N PHE A 601 -15.32 -34.86 1.46
CA PHE A 601 -15.26 -34.97 2.92
C PHE A 601 -16.62 -34.71 3.60
N VAL A 602 -17.40 -33.74 3.11
CA VAL A 602 -18.76 -33.49 3.64
C VAL A 602 -19.68 -34.72 3.50
N GLU A 603 -19.56 -35.47 2.41
CA GLU A 603 -20.34 -36.70 2.18
C GLU A 603 -19.86 -37.85 3.09
N GLU A 604 -18.54 -37.99 3.28
CA GLU A 604 -17.96 -38.96 4.23
C GLU A 604 -18.40 -38.67 5.68
N MET A 605 -18.31 -37.40 6.10
CA MET A 605 -18.72 -36.96 7.44
C MET A 605 -20.22 -37.13 7.69
N TYR A 606 -21.06 -36.91 6.68
CA TYR A 606 -22.49 -37.21 6.76
C TYR A 606 -22.75 -38.70 7.07
N CYS A 607 -22.06 -39.61 6.39
CA CYS A 607 -22.16 -41.05 6.66
C CYS A 607 -21.71 -41.41 8.07
N CYS A 608 -20.58 -40.86 8.55
CA CYS A 608 -20.11 -41.11 9.91
C CYS A 608 -21.10 -40.60 10.98
N VAL A 609 -21.63 -39.38 10.84
CA VAL A 609 -22.62 -38.83 11.77
C VAL A 609 -23.93 -39.64 11.75
N LEU A 610 -24.37 -40.11 10.57
CA LEU A 610 -25.55 -40.97 10.42
C LEU A 610 -25.36 -42.38 11.00
N GLU A 611 -24.12 -42.84 11.22
CA GLU A 611 -23.83 -44.07 11.97
C GLU A 611 -23.77 -43.79 13.47
N ASP A 612 -23.02 -42.78 13.90
CA ASP A 612 -22.96 -42.36 15.31
C ASP A 612 -24.35 -42.03 15.88
N SER A 613 -25.24 -41.40 15.11
CA SER A 613 -26.61 -41.05 15.55
C SER A 613 -27.53 -42.25 15.80
N LYS A 614 -27.16 -43.46 15.33
CA LYS A 614 -27.86 -44.71 15.66
C LYS A 614 -27.40 -45.28 17.01
N THR A 615 -26.22 -44.87 17.47
CA THR A 615 -25.60 -45.31 18.73
C THR A 615 -25.80 -44.29 19.85
N PHE A 616 -25.79 -42.99 19.53
CA PHE A 616 -25.83 -41.88 20.50
C PHE A 616 -27.00 -40.92 20.19
N PRO A 617 -28.08 -40.89 20.99
CA PRO A 617 -29.21 -39.99 20.78
C PRO A 617 -28.81 -38.50 20.76
N ASN A 618 -27.78 -38.12 21.51
CA ASN A 618 -27.27 -36.74 21.59
C ASN A 618 -26.65 -36.24 20.26
N MET A 619 -26.39 -37.13 19.30
CA MET A 619 -25.91 -36.78 17.96
C MET A 619 -27.03 -36.36 16.99
N LEU A 620 -28.32 -36.45 17.36
CA LEU A 620 -29.42 -36.06 16.47
C LEU A 620 -29.37 -34.59 15.98
N PRO A 621 -29.11 -33.56 16.83
CA PRO A 621 -28.95 -32.18 16.35
C PRO A 621 -27.73 -32.00 15.44
N VAL A 622 -26.68 -32.80 15.65
CA VAL A 622 -25.48 -32.81 14.80
C VAL A 622 -25.79 -33.44 13.44
N LEU A 623 -26.65 -34.47 13.39
CA LEU A 623 -27.17 -35.06 12.16
C LEU A 623 -28.00 -34.05 11.37
N ASP A 624 -28.87 -33.28 12.02
CA ASP A 624 -29.65 -32.23 11.36
C ASP A 624 -28.73 -31.15 10.74
N GLN A 625 -27.68 -30.74 11.46
CA GLN A 625 -26.69 -29.75 10.98
C GLN A 625 -25.92 -30.26 9.73
N ILE A 626 -25.35 -31.46 9.77
CA ILE A 626 -24.64 -32.03 8.61
C ILE A 626 -25.60 -32.39 7.46
N THR A 627 -26.88 -32.69 7.75
CA THR A 627 -27.92 -32.85 6.72
C THR A 627 -28.20 -31.53 6.01
N GLY A 628 -28.27 -30.41 6.73
CA GLY A 628 -28.36 -29.07 6.15
C GLY A 628 -27.16 -28.76 5.25
N LEU A 629 -25.94 -29.01 5.74
CA LEU A 629 -24.71 -28.82 4.95
C LEU A 629 -24.67 -29.71 3.69
N ARG A 630 -25.19 -30.94 3.77
CA ARG A 630 -25.33 -31.84 2.61
C ARG A 630 -26.40 -31.37 1.61
N GLN A 631 -27.47 -30.71 2.06
CA GLN A 631 -28.43 -30.07 1.16
C GLN A 631 -27.80 -28.86 0.45
N LEU A 632 -26.98 -28.06 1.15
CA LEU A 632 -26.20 -26.98 0.55
C LEU A 632 -25.19 -27.52 -0.48
N ARG A 633 -24.51 -28.63 -0.16
CA ARG A 633 -23.66 -29.38 -1.09
C ARG A 633 -24.41 -29.80 -2.35
N GLU A 634 -25.60 -30.40 -2.24
CA GLU A 634 -26.41 -30.77 -3.40
C GLU A 634 -26.90 -29.55 -4.21
N ASN A 635 -27.23 -28.44 -3.54
CA ASN A 635 -27.60 -27.19 -4.20
C ASN A 635 -26.44 -26.62 -5.01
N ALA A 636 -25.25 -26.52 -4.39
CA ALA A 636 -24.02 -26.12 -5.07
C ALA A 636 -23.68 -27.05 -6.24
N MET A 637 -23.72 -28.37 -6.04
CA MET A 637 -23.46 -29.33 -7.12
C MET A 637 -24.45 -29.20 -8.27
N ARG A 638 -25.74 -28.88 -8.03
CA ARG A 638 -26.72 -28.60 -9.08
C ARG A 638 -26.47 -27.29 -9.85
N VAL A 639 -25.81 -26.30 -9.24
CA VAL A 639 -25.37 -25.06 -9.93
C VAL A 639 -24.08 -25.31 -10.72
N LEU A 640 -23.17 -26.12 -10.18
CA LEU A 640 -21.87 -26.46 -10.78
C LEU A 640 -21.98 -27.52 -11.89
N SER A 641 -23.01 -28.38 -11.86
CA SER A 641 -23.27 -29.41 -12.87
C SER A 641 -23.86 -28.85 -14.16
N ARG A 642 -23.25 -27.81 -14.73
CA ARG A 642 -23.52 -27.38 -16.11
C ARG A 642 -22.72 -28.23 -17.11
N SER A 643 -23.19 -28.26 -18.35
CA SER A 643 -22.38 -28.73 -19.48
C SER A 643 -21.11 -27.87 -19.62
N PRO A 644 -19.95 -28.44 -20.02
CA PRO A 644 -18.77 -27.66 -20.39
C PRO A 644 -19.16 -26.58 -21.40
N THR A 645 -18.91 -25.32 -21.07
CA THR A 645 -19.34 -24.19 -21.90
C THR A 645 -18.15 -23.43 -22.44
N THR A 646 -18.16 -23.08 -23.73
CA THR A 646 -17.19 -22.12 -24.27
C THR A 646 -17.49 -20.74 -23.70
N ILE A 647 -16.58 -20.23 -22.88
CA ILE A 647 -16.68 -18.94 -22.20
C ILE A 647 -15.68 -17.91 -22.71
N LEU A 648 -14.61 -18.38 -23.37
CA LEU A 648 -13.51 -17.55 -23.86
C LEU A 648 -13.19 -17.89 -25.32
N ASP A 649 -12.81 -16.87 -26.09
CA ASP A 649 -12.23 -17.00 -27.42
C ASP A 649 -10.88 -16.26 -27.40
N CYS A 650 -9.76 -16.99 -27.54
CA CYS A 650 -8.38 -16.48 -27.40
C CYS A 650 -8.13 -15.62 -26.13
N GLY A 651 -8.71 -16.04 -25.00
CA GLY A 651 -8.63 -15.35 -23.70
C GLY A 651 -9.52 -14.09 -23.58
N VAL A 652 -10.35 -13.77 -24.58
CA VAL A 652 -11.38 -12.71 -24.50
C VAL A 652 -12.72 -13.35 -24.13
N TYR A 653 -13.56 -12.68 -23.33
CA TYR A 653 -14.88 -13.20 -22.94
C TYR A 653 -15.81 -13.35 -24.15
N SER A 654 -16.29 -14.56 -24.40
CA SER A 654 -17.10 -14.88 -25.59
C SER A 654 -18.47 -14.21 -25.52
N ALA A 655 -18.95 -13.67 -26.63
CA ALA A 655 -20.31 -13.11 -26.70
C ALA A 655 -21.42 -14.17 -26.60
N HIS A 656 -21.09 -15.44 -26.86
CA HIS A 656 -21.99 -16.58 -26.69
C HIS A 656 -21.91 -17.19 -25.29
N ALA A 657 -21.00 -16.73 -24.42
CA ALA A 657 -20.93 -17.17 -23.04
C ALA A 657 -22.22 -16.77 -22.27
N PRO A 658 -22.83 -17.69 -21.51
CA PRO A 658 -23.97 -17.38 -20.66
C PRO A 658 -23.52 -16.46 -19.52
N ALA A 659 -23.96 -15.21 -19.56
CA ALA A 659 -23.50 -14.17 -18.65
C ALA A 659 -24.34 -14.10 -17.36
N PRO A 660 -23.71 -14.14 -16.17
CA PRO A 660 -22.48 -14.90 -15.91
C PRO A 660 -22.56 -15.71 -14.61
N ASN A 661 -22.11 -16.96 -14.68
CA ASN A 661 -21.66 -17.72 -13.51
C ASN A 661 -20.12 -17.66 -13.48
N PRO A 662 -19.47 -17.90 -12.34
CA PRO A 662 -18.01 -18.04 -12.27
C PRO A 662 -17.45 -19.02 -13.31
N ILE A 663 -16.21 -18.77 -13.72
CA ILE A 663 -15.44 -19.64 -14.60
C ILE A 663 -15.09 -20.91 -13.83
N LEU A 664 -15.49 -22.08 -14.35
CA LEU A 664 -15.22 -23.37 -13.74
C LEU A 664 -14.06 -24.08 -14.47
N PRO A 665 -13.29 -24.96 -13.80
CA PRO A 665 -12.20 -25.71 -14.44
C PRO A 665 -12.63 -26.54 -15.66
N ILE A 666 -13.90 -26.97 -15.68
CA ILE A 666 -14.51 -27.75 -16.76
C ILE A 666 -14.84 -26.95 -18.03
N ASP A 667 -14.94 -25.61 -17.93
CA ASP A 667 -15.30 -24.75 -19.06
C ASP A 667 -14.14 -24.59 -20.06
N THR A 668 -14.46 -24.13 -21.27
CA THR A 668 -13.51 -24.10 -22.39
C THR A 668 -13.21 -22.72 -22.95
N CYS A 669 -11.99 -22.55 -23.44
CA CYS A 669 -11.54 -21.46 -24.30
C CYS A 669 -11.28 -21.99 -25.71
N ASN A 670 -11.86 -21.38 -26.74
CA ASN A 670 -11.42 -21.62 -28.12
C ASN A 670 -10.10 -20.88 -28.33
N GLN A 671 -9.00 -21.63 -28.45
CA GLN A 671 -7.66 -21.08 -28.62
C GLN A 671 -7.14 -21.40 -30.03
N CYS A 672 -6.63 -20.38 -30.71
CA CYS A 672 -5.75 -20.59 -31.86
C CYS A 672 -4.33 -20.85 -31.33
N ILE A 673 -3.76 -22.00 -31.70
CA ILE A 673 -2.40 -22.41 -31.38
C ILE A 673 -1.60 -22.48 -32.68
N TYR A 674 -0.48 -21.76 -32.70
CA TYR A 674 0.35 -21.52 -33.87
C TYR A 674 1.60 -22.40 -33.88
N LEU A 675 2.17 -22.60 -35.06
CA LEU A 675 3.46 -23.25 -35.29
C LEU A 675 4.56 -22.24 -35.66
N SER A 676 5.80 -22.70 -35.71
CA SER A 676 6.97 -21.95 -36.16
C SER A 676 6.82 -21.38 -37.59
N ASP A 677 6.06 -22.05 -38.45
CA ASP A 677 5.74 -21.59 -39.82
C ASP A 677 4.56 -20.59 -39.89
N THR A 678 4.04 -20.15 -38.75
CA THR A 678 2.85 -19.28 -38.57
C THR A 678 1.50 -19.89 -38.97
N THR A 679 1.43 -21.15 -39.40
CA THR A 679 0.15 -21.87 -39.50
C THR A 679 -0.45 -22.11 -38.12
N TYR A 680 -1.77 -22.32 -38.03
CA TYR A 680 -2.43 -22.52 -36.75
C TYR A 680 -3.56 -23.55 -36.80
N ILE A 681 -3.85 -24.13 -35.64
CA ILE A 681 -5.05 -24.90 -35.37
C ILE A 681 -5.93 -24.19 -34.34
N THR A 682 -7.24 -24.21 -34.55
CA THR A 682 -8.20 -23.81 -33.52
C THR A 682 -8.60 -25.03 -32.69
N MET A 683 -8.55 -24.92 -31.37
CA MET A 683 -8.99 -25.98 -30.47
C MET A 683 -9.70 -25.42 -29.23
N SER A 684 -10.81 -26.05 -28.83
CA SER A 684 -11.41 -25.80 -27.53
C SER A 684 -10.55 -26.47 -26.46
N VAL A 685 -9.87 -25.65 -25.66
CA VAL A 685 -9.02 -26.01 -24.53
C VAL A 685 -9.87 -25.92 -23.26
N ARG A 686 -9.93 -26.99 -22.45
CA ARG A 686 -10.49 -26.88 -21.09
C ARG A 686 -9.49 -26.13 -20.22
N LEU A 687 -9.98 -25.25 -19.33
CA LEU A 687 -9.10 -24.45 -18.50
C LEU A 687 -8.34 -25.29 -17.45
N ASP A 688 -8.87 -26.45 -17.05
CA ASP A 688 -8.19 -27.40 -16.16
C ASP A 688 -6.98 -28.13 -16.78
N LYS A 689 -6.69 -27.93 -18.07
CA LYS A 689 -5.54 -28.54 -18.72
C LYS A 689 -4.26 -27.75 -18.48
N ASN A 690 -3.19 -28.49 -18.19
CA ASN A 690 -1.87 -27.92 -18.01
C ASN A 690 -1.17 -27.67 -19.36
N ALA A 691 -0.09 -26.88 -19.34
CA ALA A 691 0.66 -26.52 -20.53
C ALA A 691 1.16 -27.72 -21.35
N SER A 692 1.61 -28.80 -20.68
CA SER A 692 2.07 -30.03 -21.34
C SER A 692 0.92 -30.76 -22.05
N GLU A 693 -0.23 -30.91 -21.40
CA GLU A 693 -1.41 -31.52 -22.01
C GLU A 693 -1.93 -30.71 -23.20
N ILE A 694 -1.86 -29.37 -23.14
CA ILE A 694 -2.24 -28.50 -24.26
C ILE A 694 -1.29 -28.69 -25.45
N ALA A 695 0.03 -28.74 -25.20
CA ALA A 695 1.03 -29.02 -26.24
C ALA A 695 0.83 -30.41 -26.86
N ASP A 696 0.59 -31.44 -26.07
CA ASP A 696 0.33 -32.80 -26.56
C ASP A 696 -0.97 -32.89 -27.37
N LEU A 697 -2.06 -32.25 -26.93
CA LEU A 697 -3.31 -32.21 -27.66
C LEU A 697 -3.17 -31.49 -29.02
N ALA A 698 -2.34 -30.43 -29.08
CA ALA A 698 -2.00 -29.75 -30.32
C ALA A 698 -1.16 -30.66 -31.25
N ARG A 699 -0.06 -31.23 -30.73
CA ARG A 699 0.83 -32.17 -31.43
C ARG A 699 0.07 -33.37 -32.03
N CYS A 700 -0.86 -33.94 -31.28
CA CYS A 700 -1.72 -35.03 -31.74
C CYS A 700 -2.66 -34.62 -32.88
N LYS A 701 -3.26 -33.42 -32.82
CA LYS A 701 -4.11 -32.89 -33.91
C LYS A 701 -3.32 -32.61 -35.18
N LEU A 702 -2.09 -32.13 -35.04
CA LEU A 702 -1.18 -31.78 -36.14
C LEU A 702 -0.54 -32.99 -36.83
N LYS A 703 -0.70 -34.21 -36.28
CA LYS A 703 -0.08 -35.46 -36.77
C LYS A 703 1.45 -35.42 -36.78
N CYS A 704 2.07 -34.59 -35.94
CA CYS A 704 3.50 -34.59 -35.68
C CYS A 704 3.87 -35.84 -34.85
N ALA A 705 3.98 -36.97 -35.55
CA ALA A 705 3.94 -38.32 -34.97
C ALA A 705 5.26 -39.12 -35.12
N SER A 706 6.38 -38.45 -35.42
CA SER A 706 7.64 -39.09 -35.82
C SER A 706 8.86 -38.79 -34.94
N THR A 707 8.79 -37.84 -34.01
CA THR A 707 9.89 -37.52 -33.08
C THR A 707 9.49 -37.77 -31.63
N GLN A 708 10.46 -38.16 -30.80
CA GLN A 708 10.32 -38.30 -29.34
C GLN A 708 10.67 -36.98 -28.61
N GLU A 709 10.61 -35.86 -29.32
CA GLU A 709 11.10 -34.57 -28.88
C GLU A 709 10.01 -33.79 -28.14
N GLU A 710 10.40 -33.12 -27.07
CA GLU A 710 9.49 -32.37 -26.19
C GLU A 710 9.03 -31.08 -26.87
N CYS A 711 7.71 -30.91 -27.01
CA CYS A 711 7.11 -29.68 -27.52
C CYS A 711 6.80 -28.72 -26.36
N PHE A 712 7.20 -27.47 -26.51
CA PHE A 712 6.99 -26.41 -25.52
C PHE A 712 5.82 -25.52 -25.90
N LEU A 713 5.03 -25.11 -24.90
CA LEU A 713 3.92 -24.17 -25.05
C LEU A 713 4.40 -22.75 -24.71
N ILE A 714 4.20 -21.80 -25.62
CA ILE A 714 4.86 -20.48 -25.55
C ILE A 714 3.90 -19.35 -25.90
N GLU A 715 3.85 -18.28 -25.08
CA GLU A 715 3.29 -17.00 -25.52
C GLU A 715 4.33 -16.20 -26.30
N VAL A 716 3.99 -15.79 -27.53
CA VAL A 716 4.65 -14.67 -28.22
C VAL A 716 3.79 -13.43 -28.00
N LYS A 717 4.35 -12.42 -27.33
CA LYS A 717 3.71 -11.13 -27.07
C LYS A 717 3.85 -10.20 -28.27
N SER A 718 3.00 -9.19 -28.38
CA SER A 718 3.08 -8.15 -29.44
C SER A 718 4.36 -7.30 -29.38
N SER A 719 5.17 -7.42 -28.32
CA SER A 719 6.50 -6.82 -28.18
C SER A 719 7.63 -7.63 -28.82
N GLY A 720 7.38 -8.87 -29.26
CA GLY A 720 8.44 -9.83 -29.62
C GLY A 720 9.05 -10.58 -28.44
N GLU A 721 8.62 -10.28 -27.21
CA GLU A 721 8.97 -11.03 -26.02
C GLU A 721 8.29 -12.42 -26.05
N ARG A 722 9.03 -13.45 -25.63
CA ARG A 722 8.63 -14.86 -25.70
C ARG A 722 8.65 -15.45 -24.29
N VAL A 723 7.52 -16.01 -23.85
CA VAL A 723 7.34 -16.58 -22.51
C VAL A 723 6.99 -18.06 -22.65
N VAL A 724 7.88 -18.93 -22.17
CA VAL A 724 7.65 -20.39 -22.14
C VAL A 724 6.84 -20.73 -20.89
N PHE A 725 5.71 -21.40 -21.04
CA PHE A 725 4.92 -21.89 -19.92
C PHE A 725 5.56 -23.15 -19.32
N ALA A 726 5.58 -23.25 -17.99
CA ALA A 726 6.06 -24.44 -17.31
C ALA A 726 5.06 -25.60 -17.48
N PRO A 727 5.50 -26.87 -17.63
CA PRO A 727 4.62 -28.01 -17.96
C PRO A 727 3.39 -28.19 -17.07
N THR A 728 3.46 -27.75 -15.80
CA THR A 728 2.42 -27.86 -14.78
C THR A 728 1.44 -26.69 -14.71
N GLU A 729 1.66 -25.59 -15.45
CA GLU A 729 0.80 -24.40 -15.38
C GLU A 729 -0.59 -24.66 -15.98
N VAL A 730 -1.64 -24.30 -15.23
CA VAL A 730 -3.05 -24.45 -15.58
C VAL A 730 -3.72 -23.09 -15.83
N SER A 731 -4.85 -23.10 -16.57
CA SER A 731 -5.53 -21.90 -17.05
C SER A 731 -4.69 -20.99 -17.98
N VAL A 732 -3.73 -21.56 -18.72
CA VAL A 732 -2.88 -20.84 -19.68
C VAL A 732 -3.67 -19.85 -20.60
N PRO A 733 -4.87 -20.16 -21.11
CA PRO A 733 -5.62 -19.22 -21.96
C PRO A 733 -6.05 -17.91 -21.28
N THR A 734 -6.17 -17.84 -19.95
CA THR A 734 -6.49 -16.60 -19.23
C THR A 734 -5.25 -15.75 -18.92
N MET A 735 -4.07 -16.38 -18.83
CA MET A 735 -2.80 -15.73 -18.52
C MET A 735 -2.24 -14.87 -19.67
N LEU A 736 -2.67 -15.11 -20.91
CA LEU A 736 -2.17 -14.43 -22.10
C LEU A 736 -2.38 -12.92 -22.05
N SER A 737 -1.39 -12.16 -22.53
CA SER A 737 -1.51 -10.73 -22.80
C SER A 737 -2.59 -10.43 -23.86
N ILE A 738 -3.11 -9.20 -23.88
CA ILE A 738 -4.27 -8.79 -24.71
C ILE A 738 -4.13 -9.20 -26.18
N ASN A 739 -2.93 -9.05 -26.74
CA ASN A 739 -2.58 -9.41 -28.11
C ASN A 739 -1.56 -10.55 -28.19
N GLY A 740 -1.37 -11.31 -27.10
CA GLY A 740 -0.58 -12.53 -27.09
C GLY A 740 -1.09 -13.58 -28.07
N ARG A 741 -0.19 -14.47 -28.49
CA ARG A 741 -0.50 -15.64 -29.32
C ARG A 741 0.23 -16.86 -28.76
N LEU A 742 -0.47 -17.99 -28.75
CA LEU A 742 0.00 -19.23 -28.16
C LEU A 742 0.62 -20.10 -29.25
N TYR A 743 1.86 -20.54 -29.06
CA TYR A 743 2.61 -21.37 -30.00
C TYR A 743 2.94 -22.72 -29.36
N VAL A 744 3.04 -23.76 -30.20
CA VAL A 744 3.61 -25.06 -29.85
C VAL A 744 4.78 -25.33 -30.78
N VAL A 745 5.98 -25.46 -30.23
CA VAL A 745 7.23 -25.59 -31.00
C VAL A 745 8.23 -26.50 -30.30
N PHE A 746 9.26 -26.94 -31.02
CA PHE A 746 10.42 -27.60 -30.45
C PHE A 746 11.42 -26.58 -29.87
N LYS A 747 12.29 -27.05 -28.98
CA LYS A 747 13.22 -26.20 -28.22
C LYS A 747 14.13 -25.31 -29.09
N ASP A 748 14.58 -25.82 -30.23
CA ASP A 748 15.50 -25.12 -31.12
C ASP A 748 14.81 -24.05 -31.99
N GLU A 749 13.48 -24.08 -32.09
CA GLU A 749 12.68 -23.12 -32.86
C GLU A 749 12.32 -21.86 -32.05
N ILE A 750 12.43 -21.91 -30.72
CA ILE A 750 11.94 -20.87 -29.81
C ILE A 750 12.47 -19.49 -30.17
N ASP A 751 13.77 -19.37 -30.44
CA ASP A 751 14.40 -18.09 -30.75
C ASP A 751 14.07 -17.54 -32.15
N SER A 752 13.51 -18.38 -33.04
CA SER A 752 13.05 -17.98 -34.37
C SER A 752 11.65 -17.34 -34.38
N LEU A 753 10.86 -17.53 -33.31
CA LEU A 753 9.48 -17.05 -33.26
C LEU A 753 9.38 -15.52 -33.29
N THR A 754 8.52 -15.00 -34.17
CA THR A 754 8.23 -13.57 -34.34
C THR A 754 6.72 -13.27 -34.22
N PRO A 755 6.31 -12.06 -33.77
CA PRO A 755 4.91 -11.70 -33.68
C PRO A 755 4.20 -11.62 -35.03
N LEU A 756 2.93 -12.02 -35.06
CA LEU A 756 2.07 -11.94 -36.24
C LEU A 756 1.59 -10.50 -36.51
N SER A 757 1.17 -10.24 -37.74
CA SER A 757 0.65 -8.95 -38.15
C SER A 757 -0.58 -8.50 -37.35
N GLU A 758 -1.48 -9.41 -36.93
CA GLU A 758 -2.66 -9.04 -36.14
C GLU A 758 -2.35 -8.73 -34.67
N GLN A 759 -1.13 -9.04 -34.18
CA GLN A 759 -0.73 -8.69 -32.80
C GLN A 759 -0.45 -7.19 -32.64
N ASN A 760 -0.18 -6.48 -33.74
CA ASN A 760 0.02 -5.03 -33.75
C ASN A 760 -1.25 -4.22 -33.44
N GLY A 761 -2.43 -4.86 -33.44
CA GLY A 761 -3.70 -4.21 -33.17
C GLY A 761 -4.36 -3.58 -34.41
N PRO A 762 -5.36 -2.69 -34.22
CA PRO A 762 -6.16 -2.17 -35.33
C PRO A 762 -5.40 -1.20 -36.25
N LEU A 763 -5.64 -1.33 -37.55
CA LEU A 763 -5.07 -0.46 -38.59
C LEU A 763 -5.91 0.82 -38.79
N GLU A 764 -5.22 1.95 -38.94
CA GLU A 764 -5.80 3.30 -39.05
C GLU A 764 -6.86 3.45 -40.17
N LEU A 765 -6.71 2.69 -41.27
CA LEU A 765 -7.61 2.73 -42.44
C LEU A 765 -8.97 2.03 -42.23
N VAL A 766 -9.11 1.20 -41.20
CA VAL A 766 -10.34 0.42 -40.91
C VAL A 766 -10.99 0.87 -39.58
N TYR A 767 -10.37 1.83 -38.89
CA TYR A 767 -10.74 2.22 -37.54
C TYR A 767 -11.91 3.21 -37.48
N HIS A 768 -13.11 2.67 -37.33
CA HIS A 768 -14.22 3.40 -36.73
C HIS A 768 -14.14 3.30 -35.20
N SER A 769 -14.74 4.25 -34.48
CA SER A 769 -14.67 4.33 -33.02
C SER A 769 -16.04 4.27 -32.36
N VAL A 770 -16.16 3.50 -31.28
CA VAL A 770 -17.35 3.46 -30.41
C VAL A 770 -17.56 4.82 -29.72
N LEU A 771 -16.50 5.62 -29.55
CA LEU A 771 -16.58 7.02 -29.10
C LEU A 771 -17.26 7.96 -30.10
N GLU A 772 -17.61 7.52 -31.31
CA GLU A 772 -18.49 8.27 -32.22
C GLU A 772 -19.95 7.84 -32.08
N LEU A 773 -20.21 6.55 -31.88
CA LEU A 773 -21.55 5.94 -32.00
C LEU A 773 -22.39 6.00 -30.72
N MET A 774 -21.79 5.78 -29.54
CA MET A 774 -22.52 5.66 -28.26
C MET A 774 -22.32 6.89 -27.36
N SER A 775 -23.23 7.20 -26.42
CA SER A 775 -22.99 8.30 -25.47
C SER A 775 -21.99 7.91 -24.39
N SER A 776 -21.38 8.90 -23.71
CA SER A 776 -20.53 8.62 -22.54
C SER A 776 -21.26 7.88 -21.42
N SER A 777 -22.59 8.05 -21.31
CA SER A 777 -23.42 7.40 -20.29
C SER A 777 -23.59 5.92 -20.60
N ASP A 778 -23.92 5.58 -21.85
CA ASP A 778 -24.11 4.19 -22.28
C ASP A 778 -22.80 3.40 -22.15
N ILE A 779 -21.68 4.01 -22.55
CA ILE A 779 -20.36 3.40 -22.42
C ILE A 779 -19.99 3.17 -20.95
N ALA A 780 -20.15 4.17 -20.08
CA ALA A 780 -19.84 4.03 -18.65
C ALA A 780 -20.74 3.00 -17.95
N ASN A 781 -22.03 2.97 -18.28
CA ASN A 781 -23.00 2.05 -17.66
C ASN A 781 -22.81 0.61 -18.11
N GLN A 782 -22.53 0.36 -19.39
CA GLN A 782 -22.25 -0.99 -19.89
C GLN A 782 -20.89 -1.52 -19.42
N MET A 783 -19.89 -0.65 -19.33
CA MET A 783 -18.58 -0.99 -18.76
C MET A 783 -18.70 -1.34 -17.27
N HIS A 784 -19.37 -0.51 -16.48
CA HIS A 784 -19.67 -0.79 -15.06
C HIS A 784 -20.45 -2.11 -14.90
N ALA A 785 -21.48 -2.35 -15.73
CA ALA A 785 -22.24 -3.59 -15.70
C ALA A 785 -21.34 -4.80 -15.98
N PHE A 786 -20.47 -4.75 -17.00
CA PHE A 786 -19.55 -5.84 -17.31
C PHE A 786 -18.50 -6.06 -16.21
N HIS A 787 -17.94 -5.00 -15.64
CA HIS A 787 -16.96 -5.10 -14.56
C HIS A 787 -17.59 -5.62 -13.25
N THR A 788 -18.83 -5.24 -12.95
CA THR A 788 -19.60 -5.78 -11.80
C THR A 788 -19.72 -7.30 -11.92
N HIS A 789 -20.10 -7.79 -13.09
CA HIS A 789 -20.22 -9.23 -13.34
C HIS A 789 -18.89 -9.99 -13.20
N LEU A 790 -17.77 -9.45 -13.72
CA LEU A 790 -16.45 -10.06 -13.55
C LEU A 790 -16.00 -10.04 -12.08
N PHE A 791 -16.32 -8.98 -11.35
CA PHE A 791 -15.99 -8.81 -9.93
C PHE A 791 -16.84 -9.70 -9.01
N GLU A 792 -18.14 -9.88 -9.29
CA GLU A 792 -18.99 -10.85 -8.59
C GLU A 792 -18.57 -12.31 -8.87
N ALA A 793 -18.02 -12.60 -10.05
CA ALA A 793 -17.52 -13.92 -10.44
C ALA A 793 -16.12 -14.26 -9.87
N THR A 794 -15.33 -13.26 -9.46
CA THR A 794 -13.97 -13.45 -8.95
C THR A 794 -13.97 -13.69 -7.45
N ASP A 795 -13.41 -14.81 -6.98
CA ASP A 795 -13.30 -15.06 -5.54
C ASP A 795 -12.07 -14.40 -4.91
N GLU A 796 -12.19 -14.04 -3.63
CA GLU A 796 -11.06 -13.55 -2.83
C GLU A 796 -9.89 -14.55 -2.77
N ILE A 797 -10.14 -15.87 -2.75
CA ILE A 797 -9.07 -16.87 -2.70
C ILE A 797 -8.18 -16.86 -3.97
N GLU A 798 -8.70 -16.39 -5.10
CA GLU A 798 -7.92 -16.26 -6.35
C GLU A 798 -6.75 -15.26 -6.20
N LEU A 799 -6.88 -14.28 -5.29
CA LEU A 799 -5.83 -13.32 -5.00
C LEU A 799 -4.65 -13.99 -4.25
N ILE A 800 -4.91 -15.02 -3.42
CA ILE A 800 -3.82 -15.82 -2.81
C ILE A 800 -3.05 -16.57 -3.90
N PHE A 801 -3.75 -17.30 -4.77
CA PHE A 801 -3.11 -18.12 -5.81
C PHE A 801 -2.28 -17.27 -6.79
N GLN A 802 -2.74 -16.06 -7.10
CA GLN A 802 -2.03 -15.13 -7.98
C GLN A 802 -0.84 -14.43 -7.32
N VAL A 803 -0.84 -14.23 -5.99
CA VAL A 803 0.24 -13.52 -5.28
C VAL A 803 1.33 -14.47 -4.77
N ILE A 804 0.96 -15.65 -4.28
CA ILE A 804 1.90 -16.61 -3.69
C ILE A 804 2.55 -17.50 -4.76
N GLY A 805 1.85 -17.78 -5.85
CA GLY A 805 2.33 -18.61 -6.97
C GLY A 805 1.40 -19.78 -7.26
N ARG A 806 1.06 -19.99 -8.55
CA ARG A 806 0.12 -21.05 -8.99
C ARG A 806 0.68 -22.46 -8.78
N ASP A 807 2.00 -22.57 -8.88
CA ASP A 807 2.80 -23.77 -8.62
C ASP A 807 2.62 -24.31 -7.18
N GLN A 808 2.41 -23.42 -6.20
CA GLN A 808 2.18 -23.79 -4.81
C GLN A 808 0.76 -24.32 -4.54
N PHE A 809 -0.17 -24.18 -5.50
CA PHE A 809 -1.56 -24.67 -5.37
C PHE A 809 -2.00 -25.52 -6.58
N PRO A 810 -1.44 -26.73 -6.78
CA PRO A 810 -1.81 -27.61 -7.89
C PRO A 810 -3.32 -27.84 -8.01
N GLY A 811 -3.87 -27.62 -9.20
CA GLY A 811 -5.30 -27.74 -9.47
C GLY A 811 -6.18 -26.58 -8.97
N LYS A 812 -5.59 -25.51 -8.43
CA LYS A 812 -6.28 -24.23 -8.19
C LYS A 812 -5.98 -23.24 -9.33
N MET A 813 -6.94 -22.39 -9.66
CA MET A 813 -6.92 -21.59 -10.90
C MET A 813 -7.55 -20.21 -10.67
N PRO A 814 -6.79 -19.08 -10.75
CA PRO A 814 -7.31 -17.72 -10.59
C PRO A 814 -7.93 -17.17 -11.89
N SER A 815 -8.78 -17.96 -12.54
CA SER A 815 -9.27 -17.70 -13.90
C SER A 815 -10.18 -16.49 -14.02
N ASN A 816 -10.96 -16.18 -12.98
CA ASN A 816 -11.85 -15.01 -12.99
C ASN A 816 -11.03 -13.74 -12.74
N LEU A 817 -10.09 -13.81 -11.79
CA LEU A 817 -9.14 -12.75 -11.50
C LEU A 817 -8.30 -12.39 -12.72
N ASP A 818 -7.79 -13.39 -13.46
CA ASP A 818 -7.05 -13.18 -14.72
C ASP A 818 -7.86 -12.37 -15.73
N VAL A 819 -9.13 -12.74 -15.96
CA VAL A 819 -10.00 -12.04 -16.92
C VAL A 819 -10.33 -10.62 -16.41
N LEU A 820 -10.51 -10.43 -15.11
CA LEU A 820 -10.72 -9.11 -14.49
C LEU A 820 -9.49 -8.18 -14.63
N LEU A 821 -8.28 -8.72 -14.43
CA LEU A 821 -7.02 -7.98 -14.60
C LEU A 821 -6.69 -7.71 -16.08
N ARG A 822 -6.93 -8.69 -16.96
CA ARG A 822 -6.83 -8.51 -18.41
C ARG A 822 -7.77 -7.41 -18.88
N ARG A 823 -9.02 -7.39 -18.39
CA ARG A 823 -10.00 -6.35 -18.71
C ARG A 823 -9.58 -4.95 -18.26
N PHE A 824 -8.94 -4.81 -17.10
CA PHE A 824 -8.35 -3.52 -16.68
C PHE A 824 -7.35 -3.00 -17.72
N ASN A 825 -6.42 -3.86 -18.14
CA ASN A 825 -5.43 -3.51 -19.16
C ASN A 825 -6.09 -3.21 -20.52
N GLU A 826 -7.12 -3.97 -20.93
CA GLU A 826 -7.88 -3.70 -22.16
C GLU A 826 -8.46 -2.29 -22.18
N VAL A 827 -9.06 -1.81 -21.08
CA VAL A 827 -9.63 -0.46 -20.98
C VAL A 827 -8.55 0.62 -20.98
N GLN A 828 -7.39 0.38 -20.35
CA GLN A 828 -6.25 1.30 -20.35
C GLN A 828 -5.63 1.45 -21.75
N TYR A 829 -5.37 0.33 -22.44
CA TYR A 829 -4.83 0.35 -23.80
C TYR A 829 -5.85 0.83 -24.82
N TRP A 830 -7.16 0.51 -24.68
CA TRP A 830 -8.23 1.10 -25.50
C TRP A 830 -8.23 2.63 -25.43
N THR A 831 -8.19 3.19 -24.22
CA THR A 831 -8.13 4.65 -23.98
C THR A 831 -6.94 5.29 -24.69
N THR A 832 -5.79 4.61 -24.69
CA THR A 832 -4.58 5.04 -25.39
C THR A 832 -4.77 5.00 -26.92
N THR A 833 -5.21 3.86 -27.45
CA THR A 833 -5.39 3.57 -28.88
C THR A 833 -6.41 4.50 -29.54
N GLU A 834 -7.56 4.75 -28.88
CA GLU A 834 -8.60 5.67 -29.36
C GLU A 834 -8.05 7.07 -29.64
N ILE A 835 -7.21 7.62 -28.76
CA ILE A 835 -6.65 8.97 -28.93
C ILE A 835 -5.57 9.00 -30.01
N LEU A 836 -4.78 7.93 -30.14
CA LEU A 836 -3.72 7.85 -31.13
C LEU A 836 -4.26 7.63 -32.55
N LEU A 837 -5.19 6.70 -32.75
CA LEU A 837 -5.79 6.41 -34.07
C LEU A 837 -6.90 7.40 -34.46
N ALA A 838 -7.45 8.18 -33.53
CA ALA A 838 -8.39 9.21 -33.90
C ALA A 838 -7.75 10.28 -34.81
N ASN A 839 -8.50 10.64 -35.86
CA ASN A 839 -8.21 11.78 -36.73
C ASN A 839 -7.87 13.04 -35.90
N PRO A 840 -6.85 13.84 -36.23
CA PRO A 840 -6.39 14.98 -35.41
C PRO A 840 -7.48 16.00 -35.03
N THR A 841 -8.51 16.16 -35.88
CA THR A 841 -9.71 16.99 -35.61
C THR A 841 -10.63 16.40 -34.55
N LYS A 842 -10.72 15.06 -34.45
CA LYS A 842 -11.56 14.33 -33.48
C LYS A 842 -10.86 14.05 -32.15
N ARG A 843 -9.52 13.99 -32.10
CA ARG A 843 -8.75 13.70 -30.85
C ARG A 843 -9.18 14.52 -29.64
N LEU A 844 -9.43 15.83 -29.81
CA LEU A 844 -9.90 16.70 -28.72
C LEU A 844 -11.32 16.36 -28.25
N VAL A 845 -12.18 15.85 -29.13
CA VAL A 845 -13.52 15.37 -28.77
C VAL A 845 -13.42 14.06 -28.00
N PHE A 846 -12.56 13.14 -28.43
CA PHE A 846 -12.37 11.85 -27.77
C PHE A 846 -11.76 12.02 -26.38
N LEU A 847 -10.74 12.87 -26.22
CA LEU A 847 -10.17 13.23 -24.92
C LEU A 847 -11.24 13.77 -23.95
N LYS A 848 -12.07 14.72 -24.41
CA LYS A 848 -13.20 15.26 -23.62
C LYS A 848 -14.23 14.17 -23.27
N LYS A 849 -14.46 13.21 -24.17
CA LYS A 849 -15.42 12.11 -24.00
C LYS A 849 -14.91 11.06 -23.02
N LEU A 850 -13.63 10.72 -23.06
CA LEU A 850 -12.96 9.77 -22.15
C LEU A 850 -12.87 10.33 -20.73
N ILE A 851 -12.50 11.61 -20.54
CA ILE A 851 -12.56 12.27 -19.22
C ILE A 851 -13.99 12.22 -18.66
N LYS A 852 -15.03 12.40 -19.50
CA LYS A 852 -16.43 12.25 -19.07
C LYS A 852 -16.80 10.80 -18.72
N ILE A 853 -16.31 9.80 -19.46
CA ILE A 853 -16.54 8.38 -19.13
C ILE A 853 -15.87 8.02 -17.80
N ALA A 854 -14.65 8.48 -17.54
CA ALA A 854 -13.97 8.30 -16.25
C ALA A 854 -14.75 8.95 -15.09
N ALA A 855 -15.28 10.16 -15.28
CA ALA A 855 -16.16 10.80 -14.29
C ALA A 855 -17.38 9.93 -13.95
N LEU A 856 -18.07 9.42 -14.97
CA LEU A 856 -19.25 8.56 -14.81
C LEU A 856 -18.90 7.19 -14.19
N ALA A 857 -17.72 6.62 -14.50
CA ALA A 857 -17.24 5.40 -13.85
C ALA A 857 -17.01 5.62 -12.34
N LYS A 858 -16.41 6.75 -11.95
CA LYS A 858 -16.25 7.14 -10.54
C LYS A 858 -17.58 7.37 -9.83
N GLU A 859 -18.56 7.99 -10.50
CA GLU A 859 -19.93 8.15 -10.01
C GLU A 859 -20.65 6.79 -9.83
N ASN A 860 -20.44 5.85 -10.76
CA ASN A 860 -20.94 4.47 -10.71
C ASN A 860 -20.17 3.55 -9.73
N LYS A 861 -19.21 4.09 -8.95
CA LYS A 861 -18.31 3.32 -8.05
C LYS A 861 -17.48 2.23 -8.76
N ASP A 862 -17.24 2.36 -10.07
CA ASP A 862 -16.32 1.51 -10.83
C ASP A 862 -14.91 2.14 -10.83
N LEU A 863 -14.13 1.84 -9.79
CA LEU A 863 -12.77 2.38 -9.67
C LEU A 863 -11.80 1.70 -10.67
N MET A 864 -12.09 0.48 -11.13
CA MET A 864 -11.29 -0.21 -12.16
C MET A 864 -11.35 0.55 -13.48
N ALA A 865 -12.54 0.84 -14.01
CA ALA A 865 -12.69 1.65 -15.22
C ALA A 865 -12.14 3.06 -15.06
N PHE A 866 -12.42 3.70 -13.91
CA PHE A 866 -11.96 5.05 -13.61
C PHE A 866 -10.43 5.16 -13.68
N PHE A 867 -9.69 4.27 -13.00
CA PHE A 867 -8.23 4.31 -13.02
C PHE A 867 -7.64 3.77 -14.32
N ALA A 868 -8.24 2.78 -14.97
CA ALA A 868 -7.79 2.30 -16.29
C ALA A 868 -7.82 3.43 -17.34
N ILE A 869 -8.92 4.18 -17.42
CA ILE A 869 -9.01 5.35 -18.30
C ILE A 869 -8.02 6.44 -17.87
N THR A 870 -7.92 6.73 -16.57
CA THR A 870 -7.00 7.79 -16.09
C THR A 870 -5.54 7.48 -16.45
N LEU A 871 -5.08 6.25 -16.22
CA LEU A 871 -3.73 5.79 -16.60
C LEU A 871 -3.54 5.71 -18.12
N GLY A 872 -4.58 5.39 -18.89
CA GLY A 872 -4.57 5.44 -20.35
C GLY A 872 -4.41 6.87 -20.90
N LEU A 873 -4.92 7.88 -20.18
CA LEU A 873 -4.70 9.30 -20.50
C LEU A 873 -3.32 9.81 -20.05
N SER A 874 -2.84 9.36 -18.88
CA SER A 874 -1.51 9.75 -18.35
C SER A 874 -0.35 9.12 -19.13
N ASN A 875 -0.62 8.04 -19.88
CA ASN A 875 0.34 7.35 -20.75
C ASN A 875 1.17 8.36 -21.57
N ILE A 876 2.49 8.20 -21.56
CA ILE A 876 3.47 9.07 -22.25
C ILE A 876 3.09 9.32 -23.72
N ALA A 877 2.45 8.35 -24.39
CA ALA A 877 2.01 8.51 -25.78
C ALA A 877 0.92 9.58 -25.97
N VAL A 878 0.08 9.80 -24.95
CA VAL A 878 -1.07 10.71 -24.91
C VAL A 878 -0.75 12.00 -24.15
N SER A 879 -0.10 11.93 -23.00
CA SER A 879 0.25 13.10 -22.17
C SER A 879 1.22 14.06 -22.87
N ARG A 880 2.11 13.56 -23.75
CA ARG A 880 2.98 14.38 -24.61
C ARG A 880 2.24 15.25 -25.64
N LEU A 881 0.95 15.05 -25.88
CA LEU A 881 0.17 15.73 -26.92
C LEU A 881 -0.31 17.13 -26.47
N SER A 882 0.61 17.96 -25.96
CA SER A 882 0.36 19.29 -25.35
C SER A 882 -0.67 20.13 -26.12
N SER A 883 -0.47 20.27 -27.43
CA SER A 883 -1.35 21.02 -28.36
C SER A 883 -2.84 20.60 -28.40
N ILE A 884 -3.21 19.49 -27.75
CA ILE A 884 -4.59 19.03 -27.51
C ILE A 884 -5.02 19.33 -26.07
N TRP A 885 -4.16 19.03 -25.10
CA TRP A 885 -4.35 19.35 -23.67
C TRP A 885 -4.51 20.85 -23.41
N ASP A 886 -3.80 21.71 -24.15
CA ASP A 886 -3.90 23.18 -24.11
C ASP A 886 -5.28 23.68 -24.53
N LYS A 887 -5.93 22.96 -25.46
CA LYS A 887 -7.28 23.23 -25.99
C LYS A 887 -8.41 22.60 -25.16
N LEU A 888 -8.07 21.92 -24.07
CA LEU A 888 -9.01 21.44 -23.07
C LEU A 888 -9.51 22.63 -22.22
N SER A 889 -10.79 22.66 -21.86
CA SER A 889 -11.32 23.73 -21.00
C SER A 889 -10.77 23.61 -19.57
N ALA A 890 -10.56 24.74 -18.90
CA ALA A 890 -10.02 24.76 -17.53
C ALA A 890 -10.78 23.85 -16.56
N LYS A 891 -12.12 23.75 -16.69
CA LYS A 891 -12.95 22.82 -15.91
C LYS A 891 -12.55 21.34 -16.13
N LEU A 892 -12.35 20.91 -17.38
CA LEU A 892 -11.99 19.53 -17.68
C LEU A 892 -10.51 19.23 -17.36
N ARG A 893 -9.62 20.22 -17.51
CA ARG A 893 -8.20 20.09 -17.09
C ARG A 893 -8.10 19.92 -15.57
N ARG A 894 -8.83 20.72 -14.79
CA ARG A 894 -8.96 20.56 -13.33
C ARG A 894 -9.56 19.21 -12.95
N GLN A 895 -10.68 18.84 -13.56
CA GLN A 895 -11.35 17.55 -13.29
C GLN A 895 -10.42 16.35 -13.56
N TYR A 896 -9.57 16.42 -14.59
CA TYR A 896 -8.56 15.38 -14.85
C TYR A 896 -7.40 15.41 -13.84
N GLY A 897 -6.91 16.59 -13.44
CA GLY A 897 -5.92 16.70 -12.35
C GLY A 897 -6.43 16.16 -11.01
N GLU A 898 -7.72 16.35 -10.71
CA GLU A 898 -8.43 15.72 -9.57
C GLU A 898 -8.57 14.19 -9.71
N PHE A 899 -8.29 13.61 -10.89
CA PHE A 899 -8.21 12.16 -11.10
C PHE A 899 -6.78 11.65 -10.93
N GLU A 900 -5.78 12.34 -11.49
CA GLU A 900 -4.36 11.99 -11.31
C GLU A 900 -3.93 12.11 -9.84
N ALA A 901 -4.44 13.09 -9.10
CA ALA A 901 -4.19 13.25 -7.66
C ALA A 901 -4.69 12.05 -6.81
N LEU A 902 -5.59 11.21 -7.32
CA LEU A 902 -6.03 9.98 -6.63
C LEU A 902 -5.11 8.77 -6.88
N LEU A 903 -4.18 8.87 -7.84
CA LEU A 903 -3.15 7.87 -8.13
C LEU A 903 -1.83 8.12 -7.40
N ASP A 904 -1.68 9.25 -6.70
CA ASP A 904 -0.48 9.63 -5.95
C ASP A 904 -0.02 8.49 -5.01
N PRO A 905 1.18 7.91 -5.21
CA PRO A 905 1.69 6.82 -4.37
C PRO A 905 2.09 7.26 -2.95
N SER A 906 2.16 8.57 -2.68
CA SER A 906 2.57 9.14 -1.39
C SER A 906 1.78 8.56 -0.21
N ARG A 907 2.49 8.31 0.91
CA ARG A 907 1.94 7.72 2.15
C ARG A 907 1.12 6.43 1.86
N ASN A 908 1.68 5.57 1.00
CA ASN A 908 1.05 4.35 0.47
C ASN A 908 -0.35 4.58 -0.14
N HIS A 909 -0.43 5.41 -1.18
CA HIS A 909 -1.67 5.76 -1.89
C HIS A 909 -2.77 6.32 -0.97
N ARG A 910 -2.42 7.20 -0.03
CA ARG A 910 -3.36 7.73 0.98
C ARG A 910 -4.59 8.40 0.34
N ALA A 911 -4.45 9.06 -0.81
CA ALA A 911 -5.55 9.66 -1.55
C ALA A 911 -6.61 8.62 -2.01
N TYR A 912 -6.18 7.47 -2.53
CA TYR A 912 -7.07 6.34 -2.86
C TYR A 912 -7.68 5.71 -1.61
N ARG A 913 -6.88 5.47 -0.56
CA ARG A 913 -7.37 4.84 0.68
C ARG A 913 -8.45 5.69 1.36
N MET A 914 -8.27 7.02 1.39
CA MET A 914 -9.27 7.98 1.86
C MET A 914 -10.52 8.08 0.97
N LEU A 915 -10.44 7.70 -0.31
CA LEU A 915 -11.60 7.59 -1.20
C LEU A 915 -12.40 6.32 -0.92
N ILE A 916 -11.76 5.14 -0.97
CA ILE A 916 -12.47 3.86 -0.79
C ILE A 916 -13.07 3.72 0.60
N ALA A 917 -12.39 4.19 1.65
CA ALA A 917 -12.92 4.18 3.03
C ALA A 917 -14.19 5.05 3.22
N LYS A 918 -14.51 5.93 2.26
CA LYS A 918 -15.74 6.75 2.24
C LYS A 918 -16.83 6.19 1.31
N ILE A 919 -16.52 5.21 0.47
CA ILE A 919 -17.49 4.63 -0.46
C ILE A 919 -18.18 3.46 0.22
N THR A 920 -19.49 3.57 0.42
CA THR A 920 -20.31 2.43 0.85
C THR A 920 -20.31 1.33 -0.22
N PRO A 921 -20.27 0.05 0.13
CA PRO A 921 -20.53 -1.04 -0.81
C PRO A 921 -21.93 -0.95 -1.48
N PRO A 922 -22.15 -1.61 -2.62
CA PRO A 922 -21.14 -2.25 -3.46
C PRO A 922 -20.23 -1.22 -4.15
N VAL A 923 -18.99 -1.61 -4.43
CA VAL A 923 -17.96 -0.83 -5.11
C VAL A 923 -16.99 -1.79 -5.82
N ILE A 924 -16.49 -1.42 -7.00
CA ILE A 924 -15.44 -2.19 -7.67
C ILE A 924 -14.09 -1.54 -7.30
N PRO A 925 -13.25 -2.15 -6.45
CA PRO A 925 -12.02 -1.55 -5.95
C PRO A 925 -10.92 -1.59 -7.02
N PHE A 926 -9.84 -0.81 -6.84
CA PHE A 926 -8.68 -0.86 -7.72
C PHE A 926 -7.84 -2.12 -7.43
N VAL A 927 -8.25 -3.27 -7.99
CA VAL A 927 -7.68 -4.59 -7.70
C VAL A 927 -6.16 -4.69 -7.86
N PRO A 928 -5.51 -4.07 -8.88
CA PRO A 928 -4.04 -4.05 -8.97
C PRO A 928 -3.32 -3.48 -7.73
N LEU A 929 -3.92 -2.54 -7.00
CA LEU A 929 -3.35 -2.03 -5.74
C LEU A 929 -3.57 -3.00 -4.56
N LEU A 930 -4.68 -3.76 -4.55
CA LEU A 930 -4.90 -4.82 -3.55
C LEU A 930 -3.92 -5.98 -3.75
N LEU A 931 -3.62 -6.34 -5.01
CA LEU A 931 -2.60 -7.32 -5.35
C LEU A 931 -1.20 -6.82 -4.99
N LYS A 932 -0.87 -5.55 -5.29
CA LYS A 932 0.37 -4.92 -4.81
C LYS A 932 0.51 -5.03 -3.30
N ASP A 933 -0.53 -4.64 -2.54
CA ASP A 933 -0.52 -4.73 -1.08
C ASP A 933 -0.27 -6.17 -0.61
N LEU A 934 -0.96 -7.16 -1.18
CA LEU A 934 -0.75 -8.58 -0.88
C LEU A 934 0.68 -9.06 -1.24
N THR A 935 1.25 -8.66 -2.38
CA THR A 935 2.64 -8.98 -2.76
C THR A 935 3.63 -8.42 -1.74
N PHE A 936 3.54 -7.13 -1.40
CA PHE A 936 4.43 -6.54 -0.38
C PHE A 936 4.25 -7.18 1.01
N MET A 937 3.04 -7.58 1.38
CA MET A 937 2.81 -8.33 2.63
C MET A 937 3.30 -9.78 2.56
N HIS A 938 3.30 -10.41 1.37
CA HIS A 938 3.81 -11.76 1.18
C HIS A 938 5.34 -11.80 1.19
N GLU A 939 5.99 -10.92 0.45
CA GLU A 939 7.45 -10.82 0.33
C GLU A 939 8.09 -10.26 1.61
N GLY A 940 7.49 -9.20 2.18
CA GLY A 940 8.04 -8.50 3.35
C GLY A 940 7.88 -9.24 4.69
N ASN A 941 7.10 -10.32 4.76
CA ASN A 941 6.87 -11.08 5.99
C ASN A 941 7.17 -12.57 5.77
N LYS A 942 8.00 -13.19 6.62
CA LYS A 942 8.28 -14.63 6.54
C LYS A 942 7.01 -15.42 6.94
N THR A 943 6.62 -16.40 6.12
CA THR A 943 5.44 -17.28 6.36
C THR A 943 5.63 -18.18 7.58
N TYR A 944 6.88 -18.55 7.87
CA TYR A 944 7.25 -19.35 9.03
C TYR A 944 8.34 -18.66 9.85
N PHE A 945 8.28 -18.83 11.17
CA PHE A 945 9.29 -18.34 12.11
C PHE A 945 9.57 -19.42 13.16
N ALA A 946 10.82 -19.82 13.34
CA ALA A 946 11.23 -20.94 14.20
C ALA A 946 10.47 -22.27 13.96
N GLY A 947 9.93 -22.49 12.75
CA GLY A 947 9.11 -23.65 12.39
C GLY A 947 7.60 -23.46 12.58
N LEU A 948 7.17 -22.41 13.29
CA LEU A 948 5.76 -22.05 13.46
C LEU A 948 5.26 -21.21 12.28
N VAL A 949 3.98 -21.35 11.91
CA VAL A 949 3.30 -20.45 10.98
C VAL A 949 3.21 -19.07 11.62
N ASN A 950 3.60 -18.02 10.89
CA ASN A 950 3.40 -16.63 11.29
C ASN A 950 1.93 -16.22 11.05
N PHE A 951 1.13 -16.13 12.12
CA PHE A 951 -0.28 -15.80 12.01
C PHE A 951 -0.56 -14.29 11.96
N GLU A 952 0.36 -13.41 12.41
CA GLU A 952 0.24 -11.96 12.14
C GLU A 952 0.26 -11.71 10.62
N LYS A 953 1.11 -12.42 9.86
CA LYS A 953 1.06 -12.42 8.37
C LYS A 953 -0.27 -12.93 7.82
N MET A 954 -0.84 -14.00 8.40
CA MET A 954 -2.14 -14.53 7.95
C MET A 954 -3.28 -13.53 8.18
N HIS A 955 -3.33 -12.90 9.35
CA HIS A 955 -4.26 -11.81 9.66
C HIS A 955 -4.11 -10.64 8.68
N MET A 956 -2.87 -10.23 8.35
CA MET A 956 -2.61 -9.17 7.36
C MET A 956 -3.16 -9.51 5.96
N ILE A 957 -2.94 -10.74 5.49
CA ILE A 957 -3.51 -11.23 4.22
C ILE A 957 -5.04 -11.25 4.29
N ALA A 958 -5.61 -11.88 5.31
CA ALA A 958 -7.05 -12.04 5.48
C ALA A 958 -7.80 -10.69 5.59
N ASN A 959 -7.21 -9.66 6.19
CA ASN A 959 -7.77 -8.30 6.19
C ASN A 959 -8.01 -7.75 4.76
N VAL A 960 -7.13 -8.04 3.80
CA VAL A 960 -7.34 -7.61 2.40
C VAL A 960 -8.38 -8.48 1.70
N LEU A 961 -8.44 -9.78 2.00
CA LEU A 961 -9.49 -10.68 1.47
C LEU A 961 -10.88 -10.28 1.97
N ARG A 962 -11.02 -10.01 3.28
CA ARG A 962 -12.22 -9.43 3.90
C ARG A 962 -12.55 -8.05 3.31
N SER A 963 -11.56 -7.23 2.97
CA SER A 963 -11.79 -5.94 2.28
C SER A 963 -12.32 -6.11 0.85
N PHE A 964 -11.78 -7.07 0.09
CA PHE A 964 -12.26 -7.43 -1.25
C PHE A 964 -13.70 -7.97 -1.22
N ARG A 965 -13.99 -8.88 -0.29
CA ARG A 965 -15.33 -9.38 0.03
C ARG A 965 -16.32 -8.27 0.37
N ASN A 966 -15.94 -7.37 1.28
CA ASN A 966 -16.80 -6.27 1.73
C ASN A 966 -17.18 -5.33 0.57
N CYS A 967 -16.32 -5.16 -0.44
CA CYS A 967 -16.64 -4.39 -1.64
C CYS A 967 -17.78 -5.02 -2.48
N LYS A 968 -18.01 -6.35 -2.38
CA LYS A 968 -19.11 -7.08 -3.03
C LYS A 968 -20.45 -6.99 -2.28
N ALA A 969 -20.49 -6.43 -1.06
CA ALA A 969 -21.67 -6.52 -0.19
C ALA A 969 -22.93 -5.91 -0.84
N LYS A 970 -24.00 -6.71 -0.92
CA LYS A 970 -25.17 -6.44 -1.77
C LYS A 970 -26.14 -5.42 -1.17
N PHE A 971 -26.77 -4.63 -2.05
CA PHE A 971 -28.01 -3.94 -1.74
C PHE A 971 -29.14 -4.93 -1.41
N SER A 972 -30.09 -4.52 -0.57
CA SER A 972 -31.30 -5.31 -0.26
C SER A 972 -32.11 -5.67 -1.53
N PRO A 973 -32.88 -6.78 -1.54
CA PRO A 973 -33.31 -7.47 -2.77
C PRO A 973 -34.29 -6.75 -3.73
N ASN A 974 -34.63 -5.48 -3.51
CA ASN A 974 -35.75 -4.79 -4.17
C ASN A 974 -35.38 -3.96 -5.41
N SER A 975 -34.15 -4.05 -5.93
CA SER A 975 -33.72 -3.29 -7.13
C SER A 975 -34.09 -4.00 -8.45
N SER A 976 -35.39 -4.00 -8.79
CA SER A 976 -35.95 -4.57 -10.03
C SER A 976 -35.48 -3.92 -11.34
N HIS A 977 -34.57 -2.94 -11.27
CA HIS A 977 -34.12 -2.10 -12.38
C HIS A 977 -33.16 -2.81 -13.36
N TYR A 978 -32.30 -3.71 -12.87
CA TYR A 978 -31.28 -4.37 -13.69
C TYR A 978 -31.86 -5.29 -14.77
N LYS A 979 -33.04 -5.88 -14.52
CA LYS A 979 -33.75 -6.74 -15.49
C LYS A 979 -34.24 -6.03 -16.77
N LYS A 980 -34.13 -4.69 -16.87
CA LYS A 980 -34.49 -3.93 -18.09
C LYS A 980 -33.30 -3.52 -18.96
N VAL A 981 -32.05 -3.71 -18.51
CA VAL A 981 -30.86 -3.26 -19.26
C VAL A 981 -30.36 -4.32 -20.25
N TRP A 982 -30.57 -5.61 -19.95
CA TRP A 982 -30.00 -6.72 -20.73
C TRP A 982 -30.61 -6.90 -22.13
N GLU A 983 -31.87 -6.51 -22.34
CA GLU A 983 -32.62 -6.75 -23.59
C GLU A 983 -32.15 -5.89 -24.79
N VAL A 984 -31.21 -4.95 -24.59
CA VAL A 984 -30.93 -3.87 -25.57
C VAL A 984 -29.47 -3.80 -26.06
N GLN A 985 -28.47 -4.23 -25.28
CA GLN A 985 -27.05 -3.90 -25.59
C GLN A 985 -26.05 -5.04 -25.31
N ASN A 986 -25.54 -5.67 -26.38
CA ASN A 986 -24.44 -6.66 -26.33
C ASN A 986 -23.05 -6.10 -26.73
N LEU A 987 -22.95 -4.82 -27.12
CA LEU A 987 -21.77 -4.29 -27.83
C LEU A 987 -20.47 -4.26 -27.00
N ILE A 988 -20.53 -4.00 -25.69
CA ILE A 988 -19.35 -3.60 -24.88
C ILE A 988 -18.62 -4.77 -24.18
N ARG A 989 -19.11 -6.01 -24.36
CA ARG A 989 -18.40 -7.23 -23.92
C ARG A 989 -17.13 -7.53 -24.73
N TRP A 990 -17.07 -7.06 -25.98
CA TRP A 990 -15.97 -7.30 -26.91
C TRP A 990 -14.74 -6.42 -26.64
N LYS A 991 -13.64 -6.72 -27.35
CA LYS A 991 -12.58 -5.74 -27.59
C LYS A 991 -13.19 -4.51 -28.29
N PRO A 992 -13.06 -3.28 -27.77
CA PRO A 992 -13.84 -2.13 -28.26
C PRO A 992 -13.68 -1.77 -29.74
N TRP A 993 -12.60 -2.22 -30.39
CA TRP A 993 -12.32 -2.01 -31.82
C TRP A 993 -12.89 -3.10 -32.75
N GLU A 994 -13.22 -4.29 -32.24
CA GLU A 994 -13.85 -5.37 -33.03
C GLU A 994 -15.37 -5.14 -33.23
N VAL A 995 -15.97 -4.25 -32.41
CA VAL A 995 -17.40 -3.89 -32.41
C VAL A 995 -17.92 -3.45 -33.78
N ILE A 996 -17.06 -3.01 -34.70
CA ILE A 996 -17.46 -2.56 -36.05
C ILE A 996 -17.47 -3.68 -37.09
N LEU A 997 -16.62 -4.72 -36.97
CA LEU A 997 -16.61 -5.83 -37.93
C LEU A 997 -17.92 -6.63 -37.90
N CYS A 998 -18.59 -6.67 -36.75
CA CYS A 998 -19.89 -7.34 -36.56
C CYS A 998 -21.12 -6.42 -36.74
N ILE A 999 -20.94 -5.18 -37.19
CA ILE A 999 -22.04 -4.27 -37.60
C ILE A 999 -22.16 -4.23 -39.15
N GLY A 1000 -21.30 -4.97 -39.87
CA GLY A 1000 -21.24 -5.04 -41.33
C GLY A 1000 -21.77 -6.34 -41.97
N TYR A 1001 -22.56 -7.14 -41.24
CA TYR A 1001 -23.20 -8.37 -41.71
C TYR A 1001 -24.63 -8.53 -41.17
#